data_AF-Q54BU4-F1
#
_entry.id   AF-Q54BU4-F1
#
_cell.length_a   1.000
_cell.length_b   1.000
_cell.length_c   1.000
_cell.angle_alpha   90.00
_cell.angle_beta   90.00
_cell.angle_gamma   90.00
#
_symmetry.space_group_name_H-M   'P 1'
#
loop_
_entity.id
_entity.type
_entity.pdbx_description
1 polymer ?
#
loop_
_entity_poly.entity_id
_entity_poly.type
_entity_poly.pdbx_seq_one_letter_code
_entity_poly.pdbx_strand_id
1 'polypeptide(L)'
;MTKKNFNDEENESLLETYNKQQQKQSISTTNRSDQKFGINNANKQFSLNNKKSINGEEIDEEELIEDTIFFKFKLDSKQRNSIKLFIQIVSLVILAGYLISINALYFSTNARSIIFYPSINSNTTDSGSVSPTSTPSPTPTPTPSPTSLLLQTLTSTTTSYDSSEIEALNGGTFNMKYFFYFSTFDILLISYFISLFWLLLIFSDSFIYHTISYIITIIALIYNVIKSYFTITQILSINNNIITTSSSSNEIYNGSDSYLPNESPLFDSLKVREIIIVIVLVGIPLMVLFLVLHIITLQLSFKKYKRLSDKEKQFYNQSNEEKRLNKKVEVKHSNLKRLIQLSRPELPIILAAMVALVFSSLTSLAMPYFFGSIVQVVATTHSFNNLNSSTLALVVIFVIGSISTLVRSWLFYLAGQKFVARIRRNLFSSIVNQEIGYFDQCRTGELLSRLSSDSQVIQNSVTVNISMLFRYTIQIIGSVILLFITNWRLTLLMLGIVPVLAISTVVYGKKIKQLGKQFQDELAKSSTTGEEVISNIRTVRSFSKEQKFIDLYSKDINGSYLIGKSLAVATGVFSGIVFLVAQLAIVLIVYVGARQVLDGTLSTGDLTSFLLYTLSLAMSLAFISSLMTDFLKAIGSSDRIFEIFDRVPAINVSGGKQIQNPLGEIELKDVEFSYPTRPNNSVLKGLNLKLSKGTITALVGPSGGGKSTVIAMIERFYDPNSGSITFDGIDIKELDPVWYRGIIGYVSQEPVLFAGSIKDNITFGNDSATMDQIISAAEKANAHSFIEEFENGYDTIVGERGVRLSGGQKQRVAIARAMIQNPMILLLDEATSALDAESEYLVKQAIDEIMKDRTVIVIAHRLSTVINANTVVVINQGKIEEMGTHKELLNNTDGIYHNLVKRQLSSDD
;
A
#
# COMPACT_ATOMS: atom_id res chain seq x y z
N MET A 1 52.56 -46.56 15.42
CA MET A 1 51.72 -47.66 15.94
C MET A 1 51.40 -47.30 17.38
N THR A 2 50.17 -46.95 17.73
CA THR A 2 49.09 -47.91 17.98
C THR A 2 47.71 -47.29 17.68
N LYS A 3 46.96 -47.94 16.80
CA LYS A 3 45.50 -47.82 16.71
C LYS A 3 44.89 -48.41 17.99
N LYS A 4 43.93 -47.71 18.59
CA LYS A 4 42.76 -48.34 19.23
C LYS A 4 41.59 -47.36 19.20
N ASN A 5 40.74 -47.55 18.19
CA ASN A 5 39.35 -47.11 18.17
C ASN A 5 38.57 -47.93 19.21
N PHE A 6 37.60 -47.30 19.87
CA PHE A 6 36.49 -47.76 20.73
C PHE A 6 36.38 -46.69 21.85
N ASN A 7 35.33 -45.91 22.08
CA ASN A 7 33.91 -45.96 21.73
C ASN A 7 33.36 -44.52 21.64
N ASP A 8 32.74 -44.12 20.52
CA ASP A 8 32.08 -42.81 20.39
C ASP A 8 30.75 -42.72 21.18
N GLU A 9 30.16 -43.87 21.57
CA GLU A 9 28.91 -43.89 22.34
C GLU A 9 29.07 -43.44 23.80
N GLU A 10 30.25 -43.59 24.40
CA GLU A 10 30.48 -43.18 25.80
C GLU A 10 30.65 -41.66 25.93
N ASN A 11 31.15 -40.99 24.88
CA ASN A 11 31.25 -39.53 24.85
C ASN A 11 29.89 -38.86 24.66
N GLU A 12 28.97 -39.44 23.88
CA GLU A 12 27.61 -38.91 23.74
C GLU A 12 26.80 -39.03 25.04
N SER A 13 26.95 -40.14 25.79
CA SER A 13 26.26 -40.29 27.08
C SER A 13 26.82 -39.34 28.15
N LEU A 14 28.14 -39.09 28.14
CA LEU A 14 28.78 -38.11 29.03
C LEU A 14 28.35 -36.67 28.68
N LEU A 15 28.22 -36.33 27.39
CA LEU A 15 27.71 -35.03 26.94
C LEU A 15 26.23 -34.82 27.28
N GLU A 16 25.37 -35.84 27.13
CA GLU A 16 23.98 -35.74 27.59
C GLU A 16 23.87 -35.62 29.11
N THR A 17 24.71 -36.33 29.86
CA THR A 17 24.71 -36.28 31.33
C THR A 17 25.21 -34.92 31.83
N TYR A 18 26.25 -34.37 31.18
CA TYR A 18 26.76 -33.02 31.46
C TYR A 18 25.72 -31.94 31.13
N ASN A 19 25.02 -32.06 30.00
CA ASN A 19 23.96 -31.12 29.62
C ASN A 19 22.73 -31.21 30.54
N LYS A 20 22.36 -32.41 31.02
CA LYS A 20 21.30 -32.59 32.03
C LYS A 20 21.71 -32.04 33.41
N GLN A 21 22.99 -32.15 33.79
CA GLN A 21 23.50 -31.55 35.02
C GLN A 21 23.56 -30.02 34.95
N GLN A 22 23.97 -29.45 33.82
CA GLN A 22 23.94 -28.00 33.58
C GLN A 22 22.50 -27.46 33.56
N GLN A 23 21.53 -28.18 32.99
CA GLN A 23 20.12 -27.81 33.10
C GLN A 23 19.58 -27.90 34.53
N LYS A 24 19.95 -28.92 35.31
CA LYS A 24 19.52 -28.99 36.73
C LYS A 24 20.20 -27.95 37.61
N GLN A 25 21.47 -27.64 37.38
CA GLN A 25 22.17 -26.59 38.12
C GLN A 25 21.63 -25.20 37.77
N SER A 26 21.42 -24.90 36.49
CA SER A 26 20.81 -23.62 36.07
C SER A 26 19.40 -23.43 36.64
N ILE A 27 18.57 -24.47 36.71
CA ILE A 27 17.24 -24.38 37.33
C ILE A 27 17.33 -24.21 38.87
N SER A 28 18.36 -24.76 39.51
CA SER A 28 18.55 -24.62 40.97
C SER A 28 19.17 -23.29 41.39
N THR A 29 19.99 -22.67 40.53
CA THR A 29 20.61 -21.36 40.82
C THR A 29 19.66 -20.19 40.61
N THR A 30 18.66 -20.31 39.73
CA THR A 30 17.64 -19.26 39.58
C THR A 30 16.68 -19.19 40.78
N ASN A 31 16.47 -20.30 41.50
CA ASN A 31 15.58 -20.32 42.67
C ASN A 31 16.19 -19.79 43.98
N ARG A 32 17.49 -19.47 44.04
CA ARG A 32 18.12 -18.90 45.25
C ARG A 32 18.35 -17.38 45.19
N SER A 33 18.34 -16.76 44.01
CA SER A 33 18.43 -15.30 43.88
C SER A 33 17.09 -14.58 44.01
N ASP A 34 15.97 -15.29 43.86
CA ASP A 34 14.62 -14.70 43.92
C ASP A 34 14.07 -14.46 45.34
N GLN A 35 14.86 -14.75 46.39
CA GLN A 35 14.47 -14.44 47.78
C GLN A 35 14.88 -13.05 48.27
N LYS A 36 15.61 -12.24 47.49
CA LYS A 36 16.03 -10.88 47.92
C LYS A 36 15.41 -9.70 47.16
N PHE A 37 14.53 -9.92 46.19
CA PHE A 37 13.77 -8.85 45.55
C PHE A 37 12.26 -9.15 45.57
N GLY A 38 11.64 -8.83 46.71
CA GLY A 38 10.20 -9.01 46.99
C GLY A 38 9.25 -8.09 46.20
N ILE A 39 9.54 -7.77 44.94
CA ILE A 39 8.69 -6.90 44.11
C ILE A 39 7.76 -7.71 43.18
N ASN A 40 8.13 -8.95 42.81
CA ASN A 40 7.32 -9.72 41.86
C ASN A 40 6.08 -10.41 42.46
N ASN A 41 6.07 -10.74 43.76
CA ASN A 41 4.88 -11.31 44.40
C ASN A 41 3.85 -10.25 44.81
N ALA A 42 4.29 -9.04 45.17
CA ALA A 42 3.39 -7.92 45.39
C ALA A 42 2.66 -7.57 44.08
N ASN A 43 3.36 -7.47 42.94
CA ASN A 43 2.72 -7.15 41.65
C ASN A 43 1.79 -8.27 41.14
N LYS A 44 2.06 -9.54 41.45
CA LYS A 44 1.16 -10.64 41.08
C LYS A 44 -0.09 -10.67 41.96
N GLN A 45 0.02 -10.40 43.27
CA GLN A 45 -1.14 -10.27 44.15
C GLN A 45 -1.91 -8.96 43.92
N PHE A 46 -1.25 -7.85 43.61
CA PHE A 46 -1.92 -6.59 43.24
C PHE A 46 -2.65 -6.72 41.90
N SER A 47 -2.05 -7.41 40.92
CA SER A 47 -2.71 -7.73 39.65
C SER A 47 -3.89 -8.70 39.83
N LEU A 48 -3.79 -9.67 40.75
CA LEU A 48 -4.89 -10.60 41.04
C LEU A 48 -6.00 -9.97 41.89
N ASN A 49 -5.67 -9.08 42.84
CA ASN A 49 -6.65 -8.35 43.63
C ASN A 49 -7.35 -7.26 42.81
N ASN A 50 -6.63 -6.54 41.94
CA ASN A 50 -7.27 -5.61 40.98
C ASN A 50 -8.07 -6.37 39.92
N LYS A 51 -7.66 -7.58 39.52
CA LYS A 51 -8.52 -8.44 38.68
C LYS A 51 -9.76 -8.96 39.40
N LYS A 52 -9.76 -9.02 40.73
CA LYS A 52 -10.95 -9.39 41.51
C LYS A 52 -11.84 -8.19 41.87
N SER A 53 -11.28 -6.98 42.05
CA SER A 53 -12.09 -5.79 42.35
C SER A 53 -12.70 -5.15 41.11
N ILE A 54 -12.09 -5.32 39.92
CA ILE A 54 -12.64 -4.78 38.65
C ILE A 54 -13.77 -5.66 38.09
N ASN A 55 -13.96 -6.87 38.63
CA ASN A 55 -15.13 -7.71 38.31
C ASN A 55 -16.30 -7.49 39.28
N GLY A 56 -16.31 -6.38 40.03
CA GLY A 56 -17.46 -5.95 40.82
C GLY A 56 -18.58 -5.51 39.89
N GLU A 57 -19.59 -6.37 39.78
CA GLU A 57 -20.98 -6.19 39.36
C GLU A 57 -21.48 -4.73 39.20
N GLU A 58 -20.99 -4.01 38.19
CA GLU A 58 -21.81 -3.04 37.47
C GLU A 58 -22.47 -3.81 36.33
N ILE A 59 -23.65 -4.36 36.65
CA ILE A 59 -24.60 -4.84 35.66
C ILE A 59 -25.06 -3.58 34.93
N ASP A 60 -24.32 -3.22 33.87
CA ASP A 60 -24.71 -2.16 32.95
C ASP A 60 -26.15 -2.46 32.48
N GLU A 61 -27.08 -1.59 32.83
CA GLU A 61 -28.49 -1.67 32.44
C GLU A 61 -28.68 -1.73 30.91
N GLU A 62 -27.63 -1.45 30.12
CA GLU A 62 -27.58 -1.66 28.67
C GLU A 62 -27.55 -3.15 28.25
N GLU A 63 -27.14 -4.08 29.11
CA GLU A 63 -27.13 -5.52 28.76
C GLU A 63 -28.54 -6.15 28.82
N LEU A 64 -29.54 -5.47 29.40
CA LEU A 64 -30.91 -5.98 29.50
C LEU A 64 -31.75 -5.78 28.22
N ILE A 65 -31.33 -4.90 27.29
CA ILE A 65 -32.16 -4.50 26.14
C ILE A 65 -31.70 -5.14 24.80
N GLU A 66 -30.49 -5.68 24.70
CA GLU A 66 -29.99 -6.26 23.43
C GLU A 66 -30.41 -7.72 23.13
N ASP A 67 -31.15 -8.39 24.03
CA ASP A 67 -31.49 -9.82 23.90
C ASP A 67 -32.80 -10.11 23.11
N THR A 68 -33.10 -9.27 22.13
CA THR A 68 -34.30 -9.44 21.30
C THR A 68 -34.00 -10.29 20.06
N ILE A 69 -34.47 -11.54 20.12
CA ILE A 69 -34.88 -12.47 19.04
C ILE A 69 -34.04 -13.72 18.73
N PHE A 70 -32.71 -13.85 18.86
CA PHE A 70 -32.10 -15.20 18.73
C PHE A 70 -30.69 -15.32 19.33
N PHE A 71 -30.49 -16.42 20.07
CA PHE A 71 -29.24 -17.02 20.56
C PHE A 71 -28.76 -16.73 21.99
N LYS A 72 -29.38 -17.48 22.91
CA LYS A 72 -28.84 -17.88 24.23
C LYS A 72 -27.70 -18.93 24.17
N PHE A 73 -27.06 -19.16 23.01
CA PHE A 73 -25.95 -20.13 22.88
C PHE A 73 -24.58 -19.43 22.76
N LYS A 74 -23.70 -19.64 23.74
CA LYS A 74 -22.27 -19.27 23.68
C LYS A 74 -21.55 -20.10 22.60
N LEU A 75 -21.50 -19.61 21.37
CA LEU A 75 -20.73 -20.21 20.27
C LEU A 75 -19.28 -19.69 20.23
N ASP A 76 -18.30 -20.58 20.04
CA ASP A 76 -16.89 -20.20 19.83
C ASP A 76 -16.66 -19.54 18.45
N SER A 77 -15.55 -18.82 18.29
CA SER A 77 -15.10 -18.13 17.07
C SER A 77 -15.06 -19.04 15.83
N LYS A 78 -14.58 -20.28 15.97
CA LYS A 78 -14.60 -21.26 14.87
C LYS A 78 -16.04 -21.61 14.48
N GLN A 79 -16.89 -21.90 15.46
CA GLN A 79 -18.30 -22.22 15.21
C GLN A 79 -19.04 -21.07 14.54
N ARG A 80 -18.80 -19.81 14.95
CA ARG A 80 -19.38 -18.63 14.29
C ARG A 80 -18.93 -18.45 12.86
N ASN A 81 -17.66 -18.65 12.56
CA ASN A 81 -17.16 -18.57 11.19
C ASN A 81 -17.72 -19.73 10.33
N SER A 82 -17.85 -20.93 10.89
CA SER A 82 -18.49 -22.06 10.23
C SER A 82 -19.97 -21.80 9.96
N ILE A 83 -20.72 -21.27 10.94
CA ILE A 83 -22.13 -20.89 10.77
C ILE A 83 -22.26 -19.76 9.74
N LYS A 84 -21.40 -18.74 9.81
CA LYS A 84 -21.38 -17.66 8.82
C LYS A 84 -21.14 -18.21 7.41
N LEU A 85 -20.10 -19.04 7.24
CA LEU A 85 -19.79 -19.66 5.96
C LEU A 85 -20.93 -20.57 5.48
N PHE A 86 -21.55 -21.33 6.39
CA PHE A 86 -22.69 -22.19 6.09
C PHE A 86 -23.89 -21.38 5.61
N ILE A 87 -24.31 -20.35 6.37
CA ILE A 87 -25.34 -19.40 5.95
C ILE A 87 -24.96 -18.81 4.61
N GLN A 88 -23.69 -18.48 4.42
CA GLN A 88 -23.26 -17.86 3.19
C GLN A 88 -23.40 -18.77 1.96
N ILE A 89 -22.99 -20.03 2.10
CA ILE A 89 -23.12 -21.04 1.06
C ILE A 89 -24.61 -21.32 0.81
N VAL A 90 -25.42 -21.47 1.85
CA VAL A 90 -26.87 -21.71 1.73
C VAL A 90 -27.56 -20.56 1.00
N SER A 91 -27.29 -19.30 1.37
CA SER A 91 -27.81 -18.13 0.67
C SER A 91 -27.42 -18.11 -0.81
N LEU A 92 -26.19 -18.48 -1.14
CA LEU A 92 -25.68 -18.51 -2.50
C LEU A 92 -26.31 -19.65 -3.32
N VAL A 93 -26.57 -20.80 -2.69
CA VAL A 93 -27.32 -21.92 -3.29
C VAL A 93 -28.77 -21.54 -3.54
N ILE A 94 -29.43 -20.88 -2.60
CA ILE A 94 -30.81 -20.36 -2.78
C ILE A 94 -30.85 -19.37 -3.94
N LEU A 95 -29.91 -18.44 -4.00
CA LEU A 95 -29.80 -17.45 -5.08
C LEU A 95 -29.48 -18.11 -6.43
N ALA A 96 -28.61 -19.11 -6.45
CA ALA A 96 -28.32 -19.89 -7.65
C ALA A 96 -29.55 -20.69 -8.13
N GLY A 97 -30.31 -21.30 -7.21
CA GLY A 97 -31.56 -21.97 -7.52
C GLY A 97 -32.60 -21.00 -8.09
N TYR A 98 -32.70 -19.79 -7.54
CA TYR A 98 -33.53 -18.71 -8.08
C TYR A 98 -33.10 -18.30 -9.50
N LEU A 99 -31.80 -18.08 -9.71
CA LEU A 99 -31.20 -17.74 -11.01
C LEU A 99 -31.46 -18.84 -12.05
N ILE A 100 -31.33 -20.11 -11.68
CA ILE A 100 -31.61 -21.25 -12.55
C ILE A 100 -33.10 -21.28 -12.90
N SER A 101 -33.98 -21.06 -11.92
CA SER A 101 -35.43 -21.05 -12.14
C SER A 101 -35.85 -19.90 -13.07
N ILE A 102 -35.30 -18.69 -12.88
CA ILE A 102 -35.54 -17.55 -13.78
C ILE A 102 -34.99 -17.81 -15.18
N ASN A 103 -33.76 -18.34 -15.27
CA ASN A 103 -33.15 -18.66 -16.57
C ASN A 103 -33.96 -19.69 -17.34
N ALA A 104 -34.28 -20.83 -16.71
CA ALA A 104 -35.07 -21.90 -17.32
C ALA A 104 -36.41 -21.35 -17.83
N LEU A 105 -37.01 -20.42 -17.10
CA LEU A 105 -38.29 -19.82 -17.44
C LEU A 105 -38.19 -18.78 -18.55
N TYR A 106 -37.18 -17.88 -18.53
CA TYR A 106 -36.86 -16.96 -19.62
C TYR A 106 -36.64 -17.69 -20.94
N PHE A 107 -36.07 -18.90 -20.90
CA PHE A 107 -35.94 -19.76 -22.07
C PHE A 107 -37.23 -20.50 -22.44
N SER A 108 -38.08 -20.86 -21.47
CA SER A 108 -39.32 -21.63 -21.73
C SER A 108 -40.50 -20.78 -22.20
N THR A 109 -40.68 -19.57 -21.68
CA THR A 109 -41.58 -18.58 -22.27
C THR A 109 -40.83 -18.05 -23.48
N ASN A 110 -41.30 -18.32 -24.70
CA ASN A 110 -40.69 -17.84 -25.95
C ASN A 110 -40.63 -16.30 -25.99
N ALA A 111 -39.72 -15.67 -25.23
CA ALA A 111 -39.66 -14.24 -24.97
C ALA A 111 -39.39 -13.39 -26.24
N ARG A 112 -39.12 -14.04 -27.38
CA ARG A 112 -39.07 -13.38 -28.68
C ARG A 112 -40.39 -12.69 -29.03
N SER A 113 -41.54 -13.31 -28.78
CA SER A 113 -42.86 -12.69 -29.05
C SER A 113 -43.20 -11.56 -28.08
N ILE A 114 -42.57 -11.56 -26.91
CA ILE A 114 -42.73 -10.55 -25.86
C ILE A 114 -41.93 -9.29 -26.24
N ILE A 115 -40.69 -9.42 -26.71
CA ILE A 115 -39.78 -8.27 -26.90
C ILE A 115 -39.97 -7.56 -28.24
N PHE A 116 -40.41 -8.27 -29.28
CA PHE A 116 -40.41 -7.82 -30.67
C PHE A 116 -41.83 -7.82 -31.24
N TYR A 117 -42.30 -6.65 -31.68
CA TYR A 117 -43.63 -6.45 -32.26
C TYR A 117 -43.56 -6.28 -33.78
N PRO A 118 -44.41 -6.96 -34.59
CA PRO A 118 -44.51 -6.69 -36.02
C PRO A 118 -44.81 -5.21 -36.26
N SER A 119 -44.07 -4.56 -37.16
CA SER A 119 -44.38 -3.21 -37.59
C SER A 119 -45.72 -3.19 -38.32
N ILE A 120 -46.66 -2.34 -37.89
CA ILE A 120 -47.93 -2.11 -38.58
C ILE A 120 -47.62 -1.57 -39.99
N ASN A 121 -47.61 -2.44 -41.00
CA ASN A 121 -47.67 -2.01 -42.39
C ASN A 121 -49.15 -1.75 -42.70
N SER A 122 -49.57 -0.50 -42.52
CA SER A 122 -50.77 0.01 -43.19
C SER A 122 -50.51 -0.04 -44.69
N ASN A 123 -51.02 -1.08 -45.38
CA ASN A 123 -51.40 -1.11 -46.80
C ASN A 123 -51.25 -2.53 -47.35
N THR A 124 -52.24 -3.39 -47.15
CA THR A 124 -52.65 -4.41 -48.13
C THR A 124 -54.06 -4.86 -47.80
N THR A 125 -55.04 -4.07 -48.23
CA THR A 125 -56.32 -4.60 -48.66
C THR A 125 -56.07 -5.29 -50.00
N ASP A 126 -56.08 -6.62 -50.05
CA ASP A 126 -56.51 -7.29 -51.27
C ASP A 126 -57.04 -8.70 -50.95
N SER A 127 -58.35 -8.78 -51.12
CA SER A 127 -59.17 -9.98 -51.24
C SER A 127 -58.79 -10.72 -52.52
N GLY A 128 -58.41 -12.00 -52.41
CA GLY A 128 -58.09 -12.83 -53.57
C GLY A 128 -58.21 -14.32 -53.26
N SER A 129 -59.41 -14.84 -53.45
CA SER A 129 -59.83 -16.24 -53.40
C SER A 129 -58.95 -17.21 -54.19
N VAL A 130 -58.59 -18.36 -53.59
CA VAL A 130 -58.34 -19.61 -54.34
C VAL A 130 -58.95 -20.80 -53.57
N SER A 131 -59.76 -21.55 -54.32
CA SER A 131 -60.55 -22.73 -53.96
C SER A 131 -59.74 -24.05 -53.96
N PRO A 132 -60.26 -25.13 -53.33
CA PRO A 132 -59.50 -26.33 -53.01
C PRO A 132 -59.72 -27.48 -54.00
N THR A 133 -58.66 -28.24 -54.30
CA THR A 133 -58.78 -29.54 -55.00
C THR A 133 -57.79 -30.59 -54.49
N SER A 134 -58.40 -31.68 -54.00
CA SER A 134 -58.04 -33.10 -54.13
C SER A 134 -56.70 -33.64 -53.58
N THR A 135 -56.90 -34.44 -52.53
CA THR A 135 -56.11 -35.56 -52.00
C THR A 135 -55.66 -36.62 -53.02
N PRO A 136 -54.46 -37.20 -52.83
CA PRO A 136 -54.19 -38.60 -53.17
C PRO A 136 -53.88 -39.46 -51.93
N SER A 137 -54.32 -40.71 -52.04
CA SER A 137 -54.30 -41.82 -51.08
C SER A 137 -52.92 -42.47 -50.84
N PRO A 138 -52.76 -43.29 -49.78
CA PRO A 138 -51.46 -43.63 -49.18
C PRO A 138 -50.88 -44.98 -49.67
N THR A 139 -49.55 -45.08 -49.74
CA THR A 139 -48.79 -46.34 -49.78
C THR A 139 -47.59 -46.28 -48.83
N PRO A 140 -47.11 -47.41 -48.29
CA PRO A 140 -46.74 -47.53 -46.88
C PRO A 140 -45.26 -47.21 -46.57
N THR A 141 -45.08 -46.63 -45.38
CA THR A 141 -43.82 -46.25 -44.74
C THR A 141 -43.04 -47.46 -44.19
N PRO A 142 -41.70 -47.50 -44.36
CA PRO A 142 -40.85 -48.45 -43.67
C PRO A 142 -40.59 -48.02 -42.21
N THR A 143 -40.54 -49.01 -41.33
CA THR A 143 -40.31 -48.91 -39.88
C THR A 143 -39.01 -48.18 -39.51
N PRO A 144 -39.03 -47.11 -38.68
CA PRO A 144 -37.84 -46.36 -38.34
C PRO A 144 -37.14 -46.87 -37.06
N SER A 145 -35.82 -46.69 -37.04
CA SER A 145 -34.87 -47.10 -35.99
C SER A 145 -34.99 -46.27 -34.69
N PRO A 146 -34.46 -46.75 -33.55
CA PRO A 146 -34.75 -46.22 -32.20
C PRO A 146 -34.41 -44.73 -31.98
N THR A 147 -33.57 -44.14 -32.82
CA THR A 147 -33.25 -42.70 -32.81
C THR A 147 -34.43 -41.80 -33.17
N SER A 148 -35.47 -42.30 -33.85
CA SER A 148 -36.65 -41.50 -34.23
C SER A 148 -37.68 -41.33 -33.11
N LEU A 149 -37.67 -42.19 -32.08
CA LEU A 149 -38.68 -42.14 -31.01
C LEU A 149 -38.51 -40.90 -30.12
N LEU A 150 -37.25 -40.49 -29.89
CA LEU A 150 -36.94 -39.29 -29.09
C LEU A 150 -37.25 -37.98 -29.85
N LEU A 151 -37.14 -38.00 -31.19
CA LEU A 151 -37.45 -36.85 -32.02
C LEU A 151 -38.97 -36.66 -32.22
N GLN A 152 -39.76 -37.74 -32.26
CA GLN A 152 -41.22 -37.67 -32.40
C GLN A 152 -41.94 -37.08 -31.18
N THR A 153 -41.44 -37.34 -29.96
CA THR A 153 -41.99 -36.69 -28.76
C THR A 153 -41.74 -35.19 -28.70
N LEU A 154 -40.77 -34.67 -29.46
CA LEU A 154 -40.46 -33.24 -29.51
C LEU A 154 -41.12 -32.51 -30.68
N THR A 155 -41.72 -33.23 -31.65
CA THR A 155 -42.29 -32.62 -32.86
C THR A 155 -43.79 -32.83 -33.05
N SER A 156 -44.50 -33.46 -32.10
CA SER A 156 -45.96 -33.72 -32.24
C SER A 156 -46.87 -32.49 -32.03
N THR A 157 -46.34 -31.27 -32.00
CA THR A 157 -47.15 -30.03 -31.94
C THR A 157 -46.64 -28.91 -32.85
N THR A 158 -45.96 -29.22 -33.95
CA THR A 158 -45.70 -28.24 -35.01
C THR A 158 -46.86 -28.27 -36.00
N THR A 159 -47.90 -27.48 -35.73
CA THR A 159 -48.82 -27.02 -36.76
C THR A 159 -48.00 -26.38 -37.88
N SER A 160 -48.26 -26.80 -39.12
CA SER A 160 -47.63 -26.28 -40.33
C SER A 160 -47.86 -24.78 -40.44
N TYR A 161 -46.83 -23.99 -40.18
CA TYR A 161 -46.83 -22.55 -40.40
C TYR A 161 -46.48 -22.28 -41.87
N ASP A 162 -47.37 -21.59 -42.58
CA ASP A 162 -47.15 -21.13 -43.95
C ASP A 162 -46.01 -20.09 -43.97
N SER A 163 -45.22 -20.13 -45.05
CA SER A 163 -44.00 -19.34 -45.22
C SER A 163 -44.19 -17.81 -45.16
N SER A 164 -45.42 -17.33 -45.32
CA SER A 164 -45.77 -15.90 -45.20
C SER A 164 -45.69 -15.38 -43.76
N GLU A 165 -45.94 -16.21 -42.73
CA GLU A 165 -45.82 -15.77 -41.33
C GLU A 165 -44.36 -15.69 -40.87
N ILE A 166 -43.45 -16.45 -41.50
CA ILE A 166 -42.01 -16.39 -41.20
C ILE A 166 -41.40 -15.05 -41.66
N GLU A 167 -41.90 -14.44 -42.73
CA GLU A 167 -41.45 -13.11 -43.17
C GLU A 167 -41.96 -11.98 -42.27
N ALA A 168 -43.20 -12.07 -41.76
CA ALA A 168 -43.75 -11.09 -40.82
C ALA A 168 -43.01 -11.06 -39.47
N LEU A 169 -42.42 -12.18 -39.05
CA LEU A 169 -41.69 -12.33 -37.79
C LEU A 169 -40.29 -11.68 -37.75
N ASN A 170 -39.71 -11.32 -38.90
CA ASN A 170 -38.34 -10.77 -38.97
C ASN A 170 -38.26 -9.24 -38.77
N GLY A 171 -39.40 -8.52 -38.74
CA GLY A 171 -39.46 -7.05 -38.75
C GLY A 171 -39.72 -6.38 -37.39
N GLY A 172 -39.44 -7.04 -36.27
CA GLY A 172 -39.87 -6.56 -34.96
C GLY A 172 -39.14 -5.30 -34.44
N THR A 173 -39.87 -4.26 -34.02
CA THR A 173 -39.27 -3.07 -33.37
C THR A 173 -39.10 -3.27 -31.85
N PHE A 174 -37.94 -2.88 -31.30
CA PHE A 174 -37.63 -2.99 -29.87
C PHE A 174 -38.35 -1.90 -29.07
N ASN A 175 -39.23 -2.31 -28.15
CA ASN A 175 -39.96 -1.37 -27.28
C ASN A 175 -39.38 -1.36 -25.85
N MET A 176 -38.70 -0.26 -25.51
CA MET A 176 -38.05 -0.05 -24.21
C MET A 176 -39.03 -0.14 -23.02
N LYS A 177 -40.29 0.30 -23.19
CA LYS A 177 -41.33 0.19 -22.14
C LYS A 177 -41.72 -1.27 -21.92
N TYR A 178 -41.85 -2.05 -23.00
CA TYR A 178 -42.19 -3.47 -22.94
C TYR A 178 -41.09 -4.28 -22.22
N PHE A 179 -39.82 -3.99 -22.52
CA PHE A 179 -38.68 -4.56 -21.82
C PHE A 179 -38.73 -4.28 -20.31
N PHE A 180 -38.98 -3.04 -19.90
CA PHE A 180 -39.02 -2.69 -18.47
C PHE A 180 -40.15 -3.38 -17.70
N TYR A 181 -41.35 -3.47 -18.28
CA TYR A 181 -42.52 -4.02 -17.58
C TYR A 181 -42.59 -5.55 -17.57
N PHE A 182 -42.10 -6.22 -18.62
CA PHE A 182 -42.35 -7.67 -18.81
C PHE A 182 -41.10 -8.53 -19.02
N SER A 183 -39.94 -7.94 -19.31
CA SER A 183 -38.69 -8.72 -19.39
C SER A 183 -38.29 -9.20 -17.99
N THR A 184 -37.83 -10.44 -17.84
CA THR A 184 -37.20 -10.90 -16.58
C THR A 184 -35.68 -10.70 -16.59
N PHE A 185 -35.11 -10.13 -17.66
CA PHE A 185 -33.67 -9.98 -17.88
C PHE A 185 -32.97 -9.04 -16.88
N ASP A 186 -33.61 -7.93 -16.54
CA ASP A 186 -33.12 -6.99 -15.52
C ASP A 186 -33.08 -7.64 -14.13
N ILE A 187 -34.13 -8.38 -13.74
CA ILE A 187 -34.17 -9.18 -12.51
C ILE A 187 -33.04 -10.22 -12.51
N LEU A 188 -32.82 -10.89 -13.64
CA LEU A 188 -31.73 -11.84 -13.83
C LEU A 188 -30.36 -11.18 -13.64
N LEU A 189 -30.13 -10.03 -14.28
CA LEU A 189 -28.87 -9.28 -14.21
C LEU A 189 -28.60 -8.78 -12.79
N ILE A 190 -29.61 -8.21 -12.12
CA ILE A 190 -29.54 -7.82 -10.71
C ILE A 190 -29.21 -9.03 -9.82
N SER A 191 -29.84 -10.18 -10.07
CA SER A 191 -29.59 -11.41 -9.31
C SER A 191 -28.16 -11.93 -9.52
N TYR A 192 -27.63 -11.86 -10.75
CA TYR A 192 -26.23 -12.16 -11.04
C TYR A 192 -25.28 -11.19 -10.33
N PHE A 193 -25.56 -9.89 -10.36
CA PHE A 193 -24.76 -8.89 -9.65
C PHE A 193 -24.75 -9.11 -8.14
N ILE A 194 -25.91 -9.41 -7.54
CA ILE A 194 -26.00 -9.78 -6.12
C ILE A 194 -25.20 -11.04 -5.87
N SER A 195 -25.31 -12.07 -6.71
CA SER A 195 -24.56 -13.33 -6.55
C SER A 195 -23.05 -13.11 -6.54
N LEU A 196 -22.56 -12.24 -7.42
CA LEU A 196 -21.17 -11.87 -7.53
C LEU A 196 -20.70 -11.12 -6.27
N PHE A 197 -21.50 -10.15 -5.80
CA PHE A 197 -21.20 -9.39 -4.59
C PHE A 197 -21.21 -10.28 -3.35
N TRP A 198 -22.14 -11.21 -3.29
CA TRP A 198 -22.25 -12.17 -2.20
C TRP A 198 -21.12 -13.20 -2.21
N LEU A 199 -20.64 -13.60 -3.39
CA LEU A 199 -19.40 -14.35 -3.54
C LEU A 199 -18.22 -13.58 -2.92
N LEU A 200 -18.12 -12.27 -3.16
CA LEU A 200 -17.08 -11.43 -2.57
C LEU A 200 -17.15 -11.40 -1.03
N LEU A 201 -18.34 -11.49 -0.42
CA LEU A 201 -18.51 -11.56 1.04
C LEU A 201 -17.97 -12.83 1.69
N ILE A 202 -17.77 -13.90 0.93
CA ILE A 202 -17.10 -15.12 1.42
C ILE A 202 -15.60 -14.86 1.64
N PHE A 203 -15.01 -13.91 0.90
CA PHE A 203 -13.61 -13.46 1.06
C PHE A 203 -13.46 -12.31 2.02
N SER A 204 -14.46 -11.43 2.03
CA SER A 204 -14.43 -10.25 2.85
C SER A 204 -15.19 -10.46 4.15
N ASP A 205 -14.42 -10.65 5.21
CA ASP A 205 -14.92 -10.56 6.58
C ASP A 205 -15.13 -9.11 7.05
N SER A 206 -14.88 -8.12 6.19
CA SER A 206 -15.00 -6.71 6.55
C SER A 206 -16.46 -6.29 6.60
N PHE A 207 -16.86 -5.72 7.73
CA PHE A 207 -18.18 -5.14 7.97
C PHE A 207 -18.62 -4.22 6.82
N ILE A 208 -17.71 -3.41 6.27
CA ILE A 208 -17.99 -2.47 5.17
C ILE A 208 -18.55 -3.20 3.94
N TYR A 209 -17.94 -4.33 3.55
CA TYR A 209 -18.42 -5.07 2.39
C TYR A 209 -19.79 -5.69 2.65
N HIS A 210 -20.03 -6.21 3.86
CA HIS A 210 -21.35 -6.71 4.26
C HIS A 210 -22.40 -5.59 4.20
N THR A 211 -22.06 -4.37 4.64
CA THR A 211 -22.94 -3.19 4.57
C THR A 211 -23.23 -2.77 3.13
N ILE A 212 -22.21 -2.66 2.26
CA ILE A 212 -22.39 -2.29 0.85
C ILE A 212 -23.26 -3.33 0.14
N SER A 213 -22.96 -4.61 0.33
CA SER A 213 -23.75 -5.68 -0.24
C SER A 213 -25.20 -5.62 0.26
N TYR A 214 -25.40 -5.30 1.54
CA TYR A 214 -26.74 -5.22 2.14
C TYR A 214 -27.55 -4.08 1.51
N ILE A 215 -26.93 -2.92 1.32
CA ILE A 215 -27.53 -1.78 0.61
C ILE A 215 -27.89 -2.16 -0.83
N ILE A 216 -26.98 -2.80 -1.58
CA ILE A 216 -27.25 -3.25 -2.96
C ILE A 216 -28.44 -4.21 -3.00
N THR A 217 -28.52 -5.13 -2.04
CA THR A 217 -29.60 -6.12 -1.93
C THR A 217 -30.94 -5.44 -1.62
N ILE A 218 -30.96 -4.41 -0.75
CA ILE A 218 -32.16 -3.60 -0.49
C ILE A 218 -32.60 -2.86 -1.76
N ILE A 219 -31.69 -2.19 -2.45
CA ILE A 219 -32.01 -1.46 -3.68
C ILE A 219 -32.62 -2.41 -4.73
N ALA A 220 -32.04 -3.61 -4.87
CA ALA A 220 -32.56 -4.64 -5.74
C ALA A 220 -33.94 -5.16 -5.34
N LEU A 221 -34.19 -5.36 -4.03
CA LEU A 221 -35.51 -5.74 -3.54
C LEU A 221 -36.55 -4.66 -3.82
N ILE A 222 -36.22 -3.38 -3.56
CA ILE A 222 -37.10 -2.24 -3.86
C ILE A 222 -37.43 -2.22 -5.36
N TYR A 223 -36.43 -2.36 -6.22
CA TYR A 223 -36.63 -2.44 -7.67
C TYR A 223 -37.58 -3.59 -8.05
N ASN A 224 -37.36 -4.79 -7.50
CA ASN A 224 -38.21 -5.96 -7.77
C ASN A 224 -39.65 -5.77 -7.29
N VAL A 225 -39.88 -5.13 -6.14
CA VAL A 225 -41.22 -4.81 -5.62
C VAL A 225 -41.93 -3.76 -6.48
N ILE A 226 -41.22 -2.70 -6.88
CA ILE A 226 -41.79 -1.67 -7.78
C ILE A 226 -42.18 -2.31 -9.10
N LYS A 227 -41.26 -3.07 -9.70
CA LYS A 227 -41.51 -3.79 -10.94
C LYS A 227 -42.70 -4.74 -10.81
N SER A 228 -42.73 -5.53 -9.75
CA SER A 228 -43.83 -6.45 -9.41
C SER A 228 -45.19 -5.77 -9.45
N TYR A 229 -45.31 -4.64 -8.73
CA TYR A 229 -46.54 -3.88 -8.64
C TYR A 229 -47.00 -3.39 -10.02
N PHE A 230 -46.09 -2.81 -10.82
CA PHE A 230 -46.41 -2.35 -12.16
C PHE A 230 -46.85 -3.49 -13.08
N THR A 231 -46.14 -4.62 -13.06
CA THR A 231 -46.48 -5.79 -13.87
C THR A 231 -47.85 -6.36 -13.50
N ILE A 232 -48.16 -6.49 -12.20
CA ILE A 232 -49.47 -6.99 -11.73
C ILE A 232 -50.60 -6.03 -12.11
N THR A 233 -50.40 -4.72 -11.92
CA THR A 233 -51.43 -3.71 -12.25
C THR A 233 -51.76 -3.73 -13.74
N GLN A 234 -50.74 -3.83 -14.60
CA GLN A 234 -50.90 -3.98 -16.05
C GLN A 234 -51.65 -5.27 -16.41
N ILE A 235 -51.31 -6.40 -15.79
CA ILE A 235 -52.00 -7.67 -16.02
C ILE A 235 -53.47 -7.62 -15.57
N LEU A 236 -53.77 -6.99 -14.43
CA LEU A 236 -55.14 -6.82 -13.95
C LEU A 236 -55.96 -5.91 -14.87
N SER A 237 -55.37 -4.82 -15.39
CA SER A 237 -56.06 -3.98 -16.38
C SER A 237 -56.37 -4.74 -17.68
N ILE A 238 -55.46 -5.61 -18.12
CA ILE A 238 -55.68 -6.48 -19.28
C ILE A 238 -56.86 -7.44 -19.01
N ASN A 239 -56.86 -8.13 -17.87
CA ASN A 239 -57.93 -9.07 -17.53
C ASN A 239 -59.30 -8.38 -17.42
N ASN A 240 -59.38 -7.21 -16.78
CA ASN A 240 -60.63 -6.46 -16.67
C ASN A 240 -61.14 -5.98 -18.04
N ASN A 241 -60.25 -5.52 -18.92
CA ASN A 241 -60.62 -5.05 -20.26
C ASN A 241 -61.06 -6.18 -21.21
N ILE A 242 -60.53 -7.40 -21.04
CA ILE A 242 -60.99 -8.59 -21.79
C ILE A 242 -62.39 -9.01 -21.31
N ILE A 243 -62.67 -8.90 -20.00
CA ILE A 243 -63.98 -9.27 -19.44
C ILE A 243 -65.07 -8.28 -19.89
N THR A 244 -64.80 -6.97 -19.94
CA THR A 244 -65.79 -5.98 -20.37
C THR A 244 -66.15 -6.11 -21.85
N THR A 245 -65.20 -6.37 -22.75
CA THR A 245 -65.48 -6.53 -24.19
C THR A 245 -66.17 -7.83 -24.56
N SER A 246 -66.11 -8.85 -23.71
CA SER A 246 -66.94 -10.05 -23.88
C SER A 246 -68.45 -9.79 -23.69
N SER A 247 -68.85 -8.64 -23.14
CA SER A 247 -70.26 -8.30 -22.86
C SER A 247 -70.91 -7.27 -23.80
N SER A 248 -70.16 -6.63 -24.70
CA SER A 248 -70.71 -5.68 -25.67
C SER A 248 -69.97 -5.77 -27.00
N SER A 249 -70.73 -6.17 -28.03
CA SER A 249 -70.31 -6.44 -29.41
C SER A 249 -69.55 -5.29 -30.08
N ASN A 250 -68.38 -5.62 -30.62
CA ASN A 250 -67.73 -5.04 -31.81
C ASN A 250 -67.49 -3.52 -31.87
N GLU A 251 -67.07 -2.88 -30.79
CA GLU A 251 -66.40 -1.58 -30.92
C GLU A 251 -64.87 -1.72 -30.92
N ILE A 252 -64.32 -1.32 -32.06
CA ILE A 252 -62.91 -1.31 -32.46
C ILE A 252 -62.07 -0.57 -31.39
N TYR A 253 -61.12 -1.28 -30.79
CA TYR A 253 -60.19 -0.78 -29.77
C TYR A 253 -59.33 0.39 -30.30
N ASN A 254 -59.75 1.63 -30.03
CA ASN A 254 -58.95 2.85 -30.18
C ASN A 254 -58.78 3.58 -28.84
N GLY A 255 -58.63 2.82 -27.74
CA GLY A 255 -58.31 3.37 -26.43
C GLY A 255 -56.82 3.72 -26.31
N SER A 256 -56.50 5.01 -26.51
CA SER A 256 -55.16 5.62 -26.43
C SER A 256 -54.41 5.44 -25.11
N ASP A 257 -55.05 4.91 -24.07
CA ASP A 257 -54.47 4.73 -22.74
C ASP A 257 -54.07 3.28 -22.41
N SER A 258 -54.23 2.35 -23.36
CA SER A 258 -53.66 1.02 -23.22
C SER A 258 -52.15 1.06 -23.55
N TYR A 259 -51.31 0.92 -22.53
CA TYR A 259 -49.85 0.84 -22.68
C TYR A 259 -49.37 -0.42 -23.44
N LEU A 260 -50.29 -1.29 -23.85
CA LEU A 260 -50.01 -2.52 -24.59
C LEU A 260 -50.67 -2.47 -25.98
N PRO A 261 -50.00 -2.92 -27.05
CA PRO A 261 -50.66 -3.13 -28.32
C PRO A 261 -51.51 -4.41 -28.28
N ASN A 262 -52.56 -4.45 -29.11
CA ASN A 262 -53.63 -5.46 -29.06
C ASN A 262 -53.15 -6.90 -29.34
N GLU A 263 -52.11 -7.08 -30.17
CA GLU A 263 -51.57 -8.41 -30.57
C GLU A 263 -50.51 -8.97 -29.58
N SER A 264 -50.53 -8.52 -28.32
CA SER A 264 -49.47 -8.88 -27.38
C SER A 264 -49.75 -10.30 -26.86
N PRO A 265 -48.75 -11.19 -26.77
CA PRO A 265 -48.95 -12.54 -26.21
C PRO A 265 -49.47 -12.53 -24.76
N LEU A 266 -49.44 -11.38 -24.08
CA LEU A 266 -50.08 -11.14 -22.79
C LEU A 266 -51.62 -11.04 -22.87
N PHE A 267 -52.19 -10.61 -23.99
CA PHE A 267 -53.63 -10.71 -24.24
C PHE A 267 -54.04 -12.16 -24.54
N ASP A 268 -53.23 -12.87 -25.34
CA ASP A 268 -53.57 -14.20 -25.87
C ASP A 268 -53.34 -15.37 -24.91
N SER A 269 -52.28 -15.33 -24.09
CA SER A 269 -51.88 -16.48 -23.27
C SER A 269 -52.09 -16.24 -21.77
N LEU A 270 -53.16 -16.85 -21.24
CA LEU A 270 -53.44 -16.91 -19.80
C LEU A 270 -52.27 -17.50 -19.01
N LYS A 271 -51.60 -18.54 -19.57
CA LYS A 271 -50.42 -19.18 -18.96
C LYS A 271 -49.25 -18.23 -18.80
N VAL A 272 -48.97 -17.38 -19.80
CA VAL A 272 -47.86 -16.42 -19.72
C VAL A 272 -48.11 -15.39 -18.61
N ARG A 273 -49.36 -14.92 -18.47
CA ARG A 273 -49.75 -14.00 -17.39
C ARG A 273 -49.58 -14.64 -16.00
N GLU A 274 -50.09 -15.85 -15.80
CA GLU A 274 -49.98 -16.57 -14.53
C GLU A 274 -48.53 -16.82 -14.13
N ILE A 275 -47.69 -17.24 -15.08
CA ILE A 275 -46.27 -17.50 -14.85
C ILE A 275 -45.52 -16.24 -14.46
N ILE A 276 -45.73 -15.12 -15.16
CA ILE A 276 -45.10 -13.83 -14.82
C ILE A 276 -45.50 -13.40 -13.40
N ILE A 277 -46.78 -13.52 -13.05
CA ILE A 277 -47.29 -13.24 -11.70
C ILE A 277 -46.58 -14.13 -10.67
N VAL A 278 -46.43 -15.43 -10.94
CA VAL A 278 -45.75 -16.37 -10.03
C VAL A 278 -44.29 -15.98 -9.81
N ILE A 279 -43.51 -15.66 -10.83
CA ILE A 279 -42.10 -15.22 -10.68
C ILE A 279 -42.01 -13.99 -9.81
N VAL A 280 -42.85 -13.01 -10.13
CA VAL A 280 -42.91 -11.72 -9.46
C VAL A 280 -43.29 -11.89 -7.99
N LEU A 281 -44.26 -12.76 -7.69
CA LEU A 281 -44.72 -13.04 -6.34
C LEU A 281 -43.81 -13.98 -5.55
N VAL A 282 -43.09 -14.90 -6.20
CA VAL A 282 -42.13 -15.83 -5.54
C VAL A 282 -40.78 -15.15 -5.31
N GLY A 283 -40.37 -14.25 -6.21
CA GLY A 283 -39.10 -13.54 -6.13
C GLY A 283 -39.00 -12.62 -4.91
N ILE A 284 -40.10 -11.98 -4.51
CA ILE A 284 -40.17 -11.12 -3.33
C ILE A 284 -39.88 -11.89 -2.03
N PRO A 285 -40.62 -12.94 -1.64
CA PRO A 285 -40.37 -13.70 -0.42
C PRO A 285 -38.99 -14.36 -0.42
N LEU A 286 -38.46 -14.78 -1.57
CA LEU A 286 -37.12 -15.34 -1.66
C LEU A 286 -36.02 -14.27 -1.42
N MET A 287 -36.18 -13.07 -2.00
CA MET A 287 -35.29 -11.96 -1.71
C MET A 287 -35.41 -11.47 -0.26
N VAL A 288 -36.61 -11.48 0.31
CA VAL A 288 -36.82 -11.17 1.74
C VAL A 288 -36.10 -12.21 2.61
N LEU A 289 -36.25 -13.50 2.33
CA LEU A 289 -35.53 -14.58 3.03
C LEU A 289 -34.00 -14.39 2.92
N PHE A 290 -33.52 -14.06 1.73
CA PHE A 290 -32.12 -13.75 1.51
C PHE A 290 -31.64 -12.55 2.31
N LEU A 291 -32.45 -11.49 2.39
CA LEU A 291 -32.16 -10.28 3.16
C LEU A 291 -32.12 -10.58 4.67
N VAL A 292 -33.01 -11.45 5.17
CA VAL A 292 -32.99 -11.97 6.55
C VAL A 292 -31.70 -12.74 6.83
N LEU A 293 -31.29 -13.67 5.96
CA LEU A 293 -30.01 -14.38 6.09
C LEU A 293 -28.82 -13.41 6.07
N HIS A 294 -28.93 -12.35 5.26
CA HIS A 294 -27.89 -11.34 5.13
C HIS A 294 -27.77 -10.46 6.38
N ILE A 295 -28.88 -10.09 7.03
CA ILE A 295 -28.89 -9.42 8.34
C ILE A 295 -28.10 -10.23 9.36
N ILE A 296 -28.26 -11.57 9.39
CA ILE A 296 -27.52 -12.44 10.32
C ILE A 296 -26.01 -12.35 10.06
N THR A 297 -25.58 -12.43 8.78
CA THR A 297 -24.16 -12.30 8.44
C THR A 297 -23.59 -10.91 8.73
N LEU A 298 -24.39 -9.86 8.51
CA LEU A 298 -24.06 -8.47 8.82
C LEU A 298 -23.90 -8.27 10.33
N GLN A 299 -24.82 -8.81 11.14
CA GLN A 299 -24.74 -8.78 12.61
C GLN A 299 -23.54 -9.56 13.13
N LEU A 300 -23.23 -10.74 12.57
CA LEU A 300 -22.02 -11.50 12.92
C LEU A 300 -20.75 -10.72 12.58
N SER A 301 -20.73 -10.08 11.41
CA SER A 301 -19.65 -9.20 10.96
C SER A 301 -19.49 -7.97 11.86
N PHE A 302 -20.60 -7.35 12.26
CA PHE A 302 -20.65 -6.22 13.17
C PHE A 302 -20.17 -6.60 14.58
N LYS A 303 -20.64 -7.71 15.15
CA LYS A 303 -20.14 -8.22 16.45
C LYS A 303 -18.64 -8.51 16.41
N LYS A 304 -18.13 -9.05 15.30
CA LYS A 304 -16.69 -9.24 15.09
C LYS A 304 -15.94 -7.92 14.99
N TYR A 305 -16.47 -6.96 14.23
CA TYR A 305 -15.94 -5.61 14.10
C TYR A 305 -15.91 -4.87 15.45
N LYS A 306 -17.01 -4.87 16.21
CA LYS A 306 -17.10 -4.28 17.55
C LYS A 306 -16.08 -4.92 18.49
N ARG A 307 -15.97 -6.25 18.53
CA ARG A 307 -14.93 -6.95 19.32
C ARG A 307 -13.50 -6.64 18.89
N LEU A 308 -13.24 -6.55 17.59
CA LEU A 308 -11.92 -6.17 17.09
C LEU A 308 -11.62 -4.73 17.45
N SER A 309 -12.59 -3.83 17.33
CA SER A 309 -12.49 -2.44 17.73
C SER A 309 -12.33 -2.29 19.25
N ASP A 310 -13.01 -3.09 20.07
CA ASP A 310 -12.89 -3.09 21.52
C ASP A 310 -11.55 -3.69 21.96
N LYS A 311 -11.11 -4.79 21.34
CA LYS A 311 -9.76 -5.33 21.54
C LYS A 311 -8.70 -4.38 21.05
N GLU A 312 -8.94 -3.66 19.97
CA GLU A 312 -8.04 -2.64 19.45
C GLU A 312 -8.05 -1.43 20.37
N LYS A 313 -9.17 -1.02 20.97
CA LYS A 313 -9.23 0.00 22.03
C LYS A 313 -8.55 -0.45 23.31
N GLN A 314 -8.74 -1.69 23.76
CA GLN A 314 -8.06 -2.26 24.93
C GLN A 314 -6.56 -2.41 24.68
N PHE A 315 -6.17 -2.98 23.54
CA PHE A 315 -4.78 -3.07 23.11
C PHE A 315 -4.21 -1.68 22.83
N TYR A 316 -4.99 -0.70 22.38
CA TYR A 316 -4.57 0.68 22.19
C TYR A 316 -4.41 1.39 23.52
N ASN A 317 -5.27 1.14 24.51
CA ASN A 317 -5.13 1.68 25.87
C ASN A 317 -3.92 1.04 26.56
N GLN A 318 -3.79 -0.29 26.51
CA GLN A 318 -2.68 -1.05 27.08
C GLN A 318 -1.37 -0.81 26.35
N SER A 319 -1.41 -0.73 25.01
CA SER A 319 -0.26 -0.35 24.20
C SER A 319 -0.09 1.15 24.10
N ASN A 320 -0.93 2.02 24.67
CA ASN A 320 -0.62 3.43 24.92
C ASN A 320 -0.07 3.61 26.32
N GLU A 321 -0.38 2.72 27.27
CA GLU A 321 0.45 2.58 28.47
C GLU A 321 1.86 2.12 28.09
N GLU A 322 2.00 1.13 27.17
CA GLU A 322 3.31 0.73 26.65
C GLU A 322 3.89 1.66 25.56
N LYS A 323 3.06 2.38 24.78
CA LYS A 323 3.51 3.31 23.70
C LYS A 323 3.41 4.80 24.00
N ARG A 324 3.02 5.18 25.22
CA ARG A 324 3.58 6.41 25.80
C ARG A 324 5.12 6.36 25.76
N LEU A 325 5.73 5.18 25.62
CA LEU A 325 7.14 5.01 25.28
C LEU A 325 7.52 4.88 23.79
N ASN A 326 6.62 4.69 22.81
CA ASN A 326 7.01 4.56 21.39
C ASN A 326 5.84 4.83 20.41
N LYS A 327 5.77 6.05 19.85
CA LYS A 327 4.72 6.53 18.94
C LYS A 327 4.46 5.56 17.76
N LYS A 328 3.17 5.23 17.52
CA LYS A 328 2.71 4.34 16.43
C LYS A 328 2.19 5.13 15.22
N VAL A 329 2.49 4.60 14.03
CA VAL A 329 2.02 5.03 12.71
C VAL A 329 0.56 4.59 12.49
N GLU A 330 -0.37 5.53 12.38
CA GLU A 330 -1.72 5.28 11.85
C GLU A 330 -1.68 5.25 10.31
N VAL A 331 -2.15 4.17 9.69
CA VAL A 331 -2.39 4.09 8.25
C VAL A 331 -3.61 4.94 7.91
N LYS A 332 -3.39 6.22 7.58
CA LYS A 332 -4.47 7.14 7.21
C LYS A 332 -4.84 6.90 5.75
N HIS A 333 -6.01 6.27 5.51
CA HIS A 333 -6.69 6.28 4.20
C HIS A 333 -6.83 7.70 3.58
N SER A 334 -6.59 8.76 4.37
CA SER A 334 -6.54 10.18 4.00
C SER A 334 -5.51 10.54 2.91
N ASN A 335 -4.48 9.72 2.68
CA ASN A 335 -3.36 10.14 1.81
C ASN A 335 -3.66 10.13 0.31
N LEU A 336 -4.66 9.39 -0.19
CA LEU A 336 -5.01 9.42 -1.62
C LEU A 336 -5.46 10.81 -2.08
N LYS A 337 -6.30 11.47 -1.28
CA LYS A 337 -6.75 12.85 -1.55
C LYS A 337 -5.58 13.82 -1.59
N ARG A 338 -4.59 13.62 -0.71
CA ARG A 338 -3.39 14.45 -0.63
C ARG A 338 -2.48 14.21 -1.83
N LEU A 339 -2.32 12.97 -2.29
CA LEU A 339 -1.58 12.68 -3.53
C LEU A 339 -2.23 13.38 -4.74
N ILE A 340 -3.56 13.34 -4.85
CA ILE A 340 -4.30 14.04 -5.91
C ILE A 340 -4.09 15.56 -5.80
N GLN A 341 -4.08 16.10 -4.58
CA GLN A 341 -3.82 17.52 -4.35
C GLN A 341 -2.37 17.91 -4.72
N LEU A 342 -1.39 17.04 -4.44
CA LEU A 342 0.00 17.25 -4.83
C LEU A 342 0.21 17.19 -6.35
N SER A 343 -0.59 16.41 -7.08
CA SER A 343 -0.53 16.33 -8.55
C SER A 343 -1.27 17.45 -9.29
N ARG A 344 -1.85 18.42 -8.57
CA ARG A 344 -2.58 19.55 -9.16
C ARG A 344 -1.82 20.27 -10.28
N PRO A 345 -0.53 20.57 -10.14
CA PRO A 345 0.22 21.29 -11.17
C PRO A 345 0.38 20.52 -12.48
N GLU A 346 0.34 19.19 -12.43
CA GLU A 346 0.45 18.30 -13.59
C GLU A 346 -0.92 17.96 -14.22
N LEU A 347 -2.03 18.40 -13.61
CA LEU A 347 -3.40 18.11 -14.10
C LEU A 347 -3.62 18.47 -15.57
N PRO A 348 -3.17 19.63 -16.11
CA PRO A 348 -3.40 19.95 -17.52
C PRO A 348 -2.77 18.93 -18.47
N ILE A 349 -1.56 18.45 -18.16
CA ILE A 349 -0.84 17.45 -18.94
C ILE A 349 -1.55 16.09 -18.81
N ILE A 350 -1.98 15.74 -17.58
CA ILE A 350 -2.72 14.50 -17.32
C ILE A 350 -4.05 14.50 -18.07
N LEU A 351 -4.80 15.60 -18.06
CA LEU A 351 -6.08 15.72 -18.77
C LEU A 351 -5.90 15.59 -20.28
N ALA A 352 -4.89 16.24 -20.86
CA ALA A 352 -4.54 16.07 -22.28
C ALA A 352 -4.18 14.61 -22.60
N ALA A 353 -3.42 13.94 -21.71
CA ALA A 353 -3.09 12.54 -21.83
C ALA A 353 -4.32 11.61 -21.70
N MET A 354 -5.30 11.98 -20.88
CA MET A 354 -6.57 11.26 -20.72
C MET A 354 -7.42 11.31 -21.99
N VAL A 355 -7.44 12.43 -22.72
CA VAL A 355 -8.12 12.50 -24.02
C VAL A 355 -7.49 11.53 -25.01
N ALA A 356 -6.15 11.55 -25.14
CA ALA A 356 -5.43 10.59 -25.99
C ALA A 356 -5.63 9.12 -25.54
N LEU A 357 -5.79 8.90 -24.22
CA LEU A 357 -6.12 7.59 -23.66
C LEU A 357 -7.48 7.08 -24.15
N VAL A 358 -8.51 7.91 -24.15
CA VAL A 358 -9.84 7.51 -24.63
C VAL A 358 -9.76 7.07 -26.09
N PHE A 359 -9.14 7.87 -26.98
CA PHE A 359 -8.96 7.49 -28.38
C PHE A 359 -8.15 6.20 -28.56
N SER A 360 -7.03 6.04 -27.83
CA SER A 360 -6.25 4.80 -27.89
C SER A 360 -7.01 3.58 -27.36
N SER A 361 -7.90 3.76 -26.39
CA SER A 361 -8.71 2.69 -25.82
C SER A 361 -9.85 2.30 -26.77
N LEU A 362 -10.52 3.28 -27.37
CA LEU A 362 -11.59 3.05 -28.36
C LEU A 362 -11.06 2.37 -29.62
N THR A 363 -9.89 2.79 -30.14
CA THR A 363 -9.26 2.11 -31.27
C THR A 363 -8.87 0.67 -30.95
N SER A 364 -8.39 0.40 -29.72
CA SER A 364 -8.14 -0.98 -29.27
C SER A 364 -9.41 -1.82 -29.12
N LEU A 365 -10.55 -1.19 -28.76
CA LEU A 365 -11.85 -1.83 -28.69
C LEU A 365 -12.45 -2.08 -30.08
N ALA A 366 -12.15 -1.25 -31.08
CA ALA A 366 -12.63 -1.47 -32.44
C ALA A 366 -11.94 -2.66 -33.13
N MET A 367 -10.70 -2.97 -32.73
CA MET A 367 -9.82 -3.98 -33.33
C MET A 367 -10.52 -5.33 -33.58
N PRO A 368 -11.16 -5.99 -32.58
CA PRO A 368 -11.79 -7.30 -32.77
C PRO A 368 -12.91 -7.32 -33.82
N TYR A 369 -13.70 -6.24 -33.90
CA TYR A 369 -14.80 -6.12 -34.86
C TYR A 369 -14.30 -6.09 -36.31
N PHE A 370 -13.24 -5.32 -36.59
CA PHE A 370 -12.68 -5.24 -37.95
C PHE A 370 -11.97 -6.53 -38.37
N PHE A 371 -11.38 -7.28 -37.44
CA PHE A 371 -10.91 -8.64 -37.76
C PHE A 371 -12.06 -9.59 -38.10
N GLY A 372 -13.15 -9.53 -37.33
CA GLY A 372 -14.35 -10.29 -37.66
C GLY A 372 -14.94 -9.92 -39.01
N SER A 373 -14.97 -8.64 -39.39
CA SER A 373 -15.47 -8.21 -40.69
C SER A 373 -14.61 -8.74 -41.85
N ILE A 374 -13.28 -8.77 -41.69
CA ILE A 374 -12.37 -9.37 -42.68
C ILE A 374 -12.65 -10.87 -42.82
N VAL A 375 -12.77 -11.60 -41.71
CA VAL A 375 -13.08 -13.04 -41.75
C VAL A 375 -14.46 -13.29 -42.38
N GLN A 376 -15.44 -12.44 -42.09
CA GLN A 376 -16.77 -12.54 -42.70
C GLN A 376 -16.73 -12.36 -44.22
N VAL A 377 -16.00 -11.35 -44.70
CA VAL A 377 -15.86 -11.08 -46.14
C VAL A 377 -15.23 -12.29 -46.85
N VAL A 378 -14.19 -12.88 -46.24
CA VAL A 378 -13.53 -14.08 -46.77
C VAL A 378 -14.44 -15.30 -46.74
N ALA A 379 -15.28 -15.46 -45.71
CA ALA A 379 -16.16 -16.60 -45.56
C ALA A 379 -17.42 -16.56 -46.45
N THR A 380 -17.86 -15.38 -46.90
CA THR A 380 -19.15 -15.24 -47.60
C THR A 380 -19.06 -14.57 -48.97
N THR A 381 -18.46 -13.38 -49.04
CA THR A 381 -18.59 -12.51 -50.23
C THR A 381 -17.45 -12.67 -51.22
N HIS A 382 -16.29 -13.18 -50.80
CA HIS A 382 -15.07 -13.36 -51.62
C HIS A 382 -14.72 -12.13 -52.48
N SER A 383 -15.14 -10.92 -52.04
CA SER A 383 -15.02 -9.70 -52.82
C SER A 383 -13.80 -8.89 -52.39
N PHE A 384 -12.86 -8.69 -53.32
CA PHE A 384 -11.65 -7.90 -53.07
C PHE A 384 -11.97 -6.46 -52.63
N ASN A 385 -13.07 -5.87 -53.10
CA ASN A 385 -13.47 -4.52 -52.71
C ASN A 385 -13.84 -4.41 -51.22
N ASN A 386 -14.65 -5.34 -50.70
CA ASN A 386 -15.02 -5.34 -49.27
C ASN A 386 -13.85 -5.73 -48.37
N LEU A 387 -12.95 -6.58 -48.88
CA LEU A 387 -11.72 -6.94 -48.19
C LEU A 387 -10.80 -5.72 -48.07
N ASN A 388 -10.60 -4.98 -49.17
CA ASN A 388 -9.78 -3.77 -49.21
C ASN A 388 -10.34 -2.68 -48.33
N SER A 389 -11.65 -2.44 -48.33
CA SER A 389 -12.28 -1.42 -47.47
C SER A 389 -12.18 -1.75 -45.98
N SER A 390 -12.43 -3.01 -45.60
CA SER A 390 -12.27 -3.47 -44.21
C SER A 390 -10.81 -3.41 -43.75
N THR A 391 -9.88 -3.80 -44.61
CA THR A 391 -8.44 -3.74 -44.34
C THR A 391 -7.97 -2.29 -44.21
N LEU A 392 -8.39 -1.40 -45.11
CA LEU A 392 -8.06 0.02 -45.05
C LEU A 392 -8.61 0.66 -43.77
N ALA A 393 -9.84 0.34 -43.37
CA ALA A 393 -10.43 0.82 -42.11
C ALA A 393 -9.62 0.37 -40.89
N LEU A 394 -9.17 -0.90 -40.86
CA LEU A 394 -8.29 -1.42 -39.81
C LEU A 394 -6.95 -0.68 -39.77
N VAL A 395 -6.32 -0.43 -40.93
CA VAL A 395 -5.07 0.34 -41.02
C VAL A 395 -5.26 1.76 -40.47
N VAL A 396 -6.33 2.45 -40.86
CA VAL A 396 -6.64 3.81 -40.37
C VAL A 396 -6.82 3.81 -38.85
N ILE A 397 -7.55 2.83 -38.30
CA ILE A 397 -7.72 2.67 -36.86
C ILE A 397 -6.40 2.41 -36.15
N PHE A 398 -5.49 1.63 -36.74
CA PHE A 398 -4.18 1.35 -36.16
C PHE A 398 -3.28 2.57 -36.17
N VAL A 399 -3.30 3.36 -37.24
CA VAL A 399 -2.54 4.62 -37.31
C VAL A 399 -3.06 5.59 -36.26
N ILE A 400 -4.37 5.80 -36.16
CA ILE A 400 -4.98 6.69 -35.14
C ILE A 400 -4.68 6.19 -33.73
N GLY A 401 -4.83 4.89 -33.48
CA GLY A 401 -4.56 4.25 -32.19
C GLY A 401 -3.10 4.34 -31.78
N SER A 402 -2.18 4.21 -32.74
CA SER A 402 -0.73 4.31 -32.52
C SER A 402 -0.32 5.74 -32.19
N ILE A 403 -0.79 6.73 -32.95
CA ILE A 403 -0.54 8.16 -32.67
C ILE A 403 -1.12 8.53 -31.30
N SER A 404 -2.35 8.10 -31.00
CA SER A 404 -2.99 8.33 -29.70
C SER A 404 -2.20 7.69 -28.56
N THR A 405 -1.69 6.46 -28.75
CA THR A 405 -0.88 5.75 -27.77
C THR A 405 0.47 6.43 -27.54
N LEU A 406 1.10 6.97 -28.60
CA LEU A 406 2.33 7.74 -28.52
C LEU A 406 2.11 9.01 -27.69
N VAL A 407 1.13 9.84 -28.07
CA VAL A 407 0.82 11.10 -27.37
C VAL A 407 0.46 10.84 -25.91
N ARG A 408 -0.41 9.85 -25.65
CA ARG A 408 -0.76 9.41 -24.30
C ARG A 408 0.48 9.06 -23.49
N SER A 409 1.34 8.18 -24.02
CA SER A 409 2.51 7.68 -23.29
C SER A 409 3.49 8.82 -23.02
N TRP A 410 3.79 9.65 -24.02
CA TRP A 410 4.66 10.80 -23.88
C TRP A 410 4.19 11.76 -22.78
N LEU A 411 2.91 12.15 -22.80
CA LEU A 411 2.36 13.09 -21.82
C LEU A 411 2.31 12.50 -20.40
N PHE A 412 1.92 11.23 -20.23
CA PHE A 412 1.95 10.57 -18.90
C PHE A 412 3.37 10.44 -18.36
N TYR A 413 4.35 10.06 -19.19
CA TYR A 413 5.75 9.99 -18.77
C TYR A 413 6.30 11.38 -18.40
N LEU A 414 6.01 12.41 -19.19
CA LEU A 414 6.42 13.79 -18.89
C LEU A 414 5.80 14.31 -17.59
N ALA A 415 4.50 14.07 -17.38
CA ALA A 415 3.82 14.40 -16.13
C ALA A 415 4.47 13.68 -14.93
N GLY A 416 4.82 12.41 -15.10
CA GLY A 416 5.52 11.62 -14.08
C GLY A 416 6.88 12.21 -13.71
N GLN A 417 7.71 12.55 -14.69
CA GLN A 417 9.03 13.14 -14.44
C GLN A 417 8.93 14.51 -13.74
N LYS A 418 7.99 15.36 -14.13
CA LYS A 418 7.73 16.64 -13.45
C LYS A 418 7.27 16.44 -12.01
N PHE A 419 6.35 15.50 -11.79
CA PHE A 419 5.80 15.20 -10.48
C PHE A 419 6.85 14.63 -9.52
N VAL A 420 7.66 13.65 -9.94
CA VAL A 420 8.70 13.05 -9.07
C VAL A 420 9.80 14.05 -8.73
N ALA A 421 10.21 14.90 -9.68
CA ALA A 421 11.21 15.94 -9.42
C ALA A 421 10.72 16.95 -8.36
N ARG A 422 9.44 17.32 -8.42
CA ARG A 422 8.80 18.18 -7.42
C ARG A 422 8.76 17.52 -6.05
N ILE A 423 8.29 16.26 -5.97
CA ILE A 423 8.25 15.52 -4.70
C ILE A 423 9.64 15.39 -4.10
N ARG A 424 10.64 15.00 -4.88
CA ARG A 424 12.02 14.84 -4.39
C ARG A 424 12.59 16.15 -3.86
N ARG A 425 12.37 17.27 -4.56
CA ARG A 425 12.79 18.60 -4.10
C ARG A 425 12.14 18.97 -2.76
N ASN A 426 10.83 18.82 -2.66
CA ASN A 426 10.09 19.14 -1.44
C ASN A 426 10.50 18.22 -0.28
N LEU A 427 10.69 16.94 -0.56
CA LEU A 427 11.05 15.93 0.44
C LEU A 427 12.46 16.17 0.96
N PHE A 428 13.42 16.45 0.07
CA PHE A 428 14.77 16.82 0.45
C PHE A 428 14.79 18.07 1.34
N SER A 429 14.05 19.13 0.94
CA SER A 429 13.91 20.33 1.76
C SER A 429 13.29 20.03 3.13
N SER A 430 12.29 19.16 3.18
CA SER A 430 11.64 18.77 4.44
C SER A 430 12.56 17.95 5.35
N ILE A 431 13.48 17.17 4.78
CA ILE A 431 14.47 16.38 5.52
C ILE A 431 15.55 17.29 6.12
N VAL A 432 16.19 18.13 5.29
CA VAL A 432 17.33 18.97 5.72
C VAL A 432 16.91 20.03 6.75
N ASN A 433 15.63 20.40 6.76
CA ASN A 433 15.05 21.34 7.72
C ASN A 433 14.66 20.70 9.08
N GLN A 434 14.88 19.39 9.29
CA GLN A 434 14.64 18.77 10.60
C GLN A 434 15.80 19.04 11.56
N GLU A 435 15.53 19.01 12.87
CA GLU A 435 16.56 19.14 13.90
C GLU A 435 17.39 17.86 14.05
N ILE A 436 18.58 17.95 14.67
CA ILE A 436 19.52 16.81 14.80
C ILE A 436 18.93 15.64 15.58
N GLY A 437 18.09 15.90 16.59
CA GLY A 437 17.38 14.84 17.31
C GLY A 437 16.51 13.93 16.41
N TYR A 438 16.08 14.41 15.24
CA TYR A 438 15.43 13.57 14.22
C TYR A 438 16.43 12.59 13.57
N PHE A 439 17.61 13.08 13.20
CA PHE A 439 18.65 12.28 12.56
C PHE A 439 19.30 11.27 13.53
N ASP A 440 19.26 11.52 14.84
CA ASP A 440 19.67 10.52 15.84
C ASP A 440 18.74 9.31 15.88
N GLN A 441 17.46 9.51 15.57
CA GLN A 441 16.43 8.47 15.60
C GLN A 441 16.23 7.80 14.23
N CYS A 442 16.59 8.49 13.14
CA CYS A 442 16.35 8.03 11.78
C CYS A 442 17.65 7.62 11.08
N ARG A 443 17.64 6.45 10.44
CA ARG A 443 18.78 5.97 9.66
C ARG A 443 18.91 6.75 8.35
N THR A 444 20.12 7.21 8.02
CA THR A 444 20.38 7.93 6.76
C THR A 444 19.97 7.11 5.52
N GLY A 445 20.23 5.81 5.52
CA GLY A 445 19.84 4.91 4.43
C GLY A 445 18.32 4.81 4.23
N GLU A 446 17.55 4.95 5.32
CA GLU A 446 16.09 4.97 5.25
C GLU A 446 15.59 6.25 4.58
N LEU A 447 16.13 7.41 4.95
CA LEU A 447 15.81 8.70 4.33
C LEU A 447 16.15 8.73 2.83
N LEU A 448 17.29 8.15 2.45
CA LEU A 448 17.68 7.99 1.04
C LEU A 448 16.74 7.06 0.26
N SER A 449 16.28 5.97 0.88
CA SER A 449 15.27 5.08 0.28
C SER A 449 13.93 5.80 0.09
N ARG A 450 13.51 6.63 1.05
CA ARG A 450 12.30 7.45 0.93
C ARG A 450 12.43 8.45 -0.23
N LEU A 451 13.60 9.09 -0.36
CA LEU A 451 13.87 10.05 -1.43
C LEU A 451 13.93 9.41 -2.82
N SER A 452 14.53 8.22 -2.96
CA SER A 452 14.73 7.55 -4.24
C SER A 452 13.57 6.61 -4.61
N SER A 453 13.39 5.54 -3.83
CA SER A 453 12.48 4.43 -4.09
C SER A 453 11.01 4.79 -3.84
N ASP A 454 10.68 5.35 -2.67
CA ASP A 454 9.29 5.63 -2.34
C ASP A 454 8.69 6.71 -3.24
N SER A 455 9.46 7.77 -3.55
CA SER A 455 9.02 8.79 -4.50
C SER A 455 8.77 8.21 -5.90
N GLN A 456 9.57 7.22 -6.33
CA GLN A 456 9.40 6.53 -7.61
C GLN A 456 8.13 5.68 -7.64
N VAL A 457 7.85 4.94 -6.56
CA VAL A 457 6.62 4.13 -6.43
C VAL A 457 5.39 5.03 -6.50
N ILE A 458 5.40 6.16 -5.79
CA ILE A 458 4.28 7.13 -5.84
C ILE A 458 4.14 7.72 -7.25
N GLN A 459 5.23 8.10 -7.90
CA GLN A 459 5.21 8.61 -9.27
C GLN A 459 4.50 7.63 -10.22
N ASN A 460 4.94 6.36 -10.23
CA ASN A 460 4.37 5.34 -11.11
C ASN A 460 2.88 5.17 -10.84
N SER A 461 2.47 5.21 -9.57
CA SER A 461 1.06 5.07 -9.21
C SER A 461 0.19 6.25 -9.62
N VAL A 462 0.65 7.49 -9.44
CA VAL A 462 -0.13 8.69 -9.78
C VAL A 462 -0.21 8.93 -11.29
N THR A 463 0.70 8.33 -12.08
CA THR A 463 0.76 8.57 -13.54
C THR A 463 0.47 7.31 -14.35
N VAL A 464 1.41 6.37 -14.42
CA VAL A 464 1.32 5.16 -15.26
C VAL A 464 0.18 4.25 -14.80
N ASN A 465 0.06 3.95 -13.52
CA ASN A 465 -0.94 2.98 -13.03
C ASN A 465 -2.36 3.53 -13.13
N ILE A 466 -2.56 4.83 -12.85
CA ILE A 466 -3.85 5.49 -13.08
C ILE A 466 -4.21 5.46 -14.57
N SER A 467 -3.27 5.77 -15.46
CA SER A 467 -3.46 5.64 -16.92
C SER A 467 -3.90 4.24 -17.31
N MET A 468 -3.21 3.21 -16.81
CA MET A 468 -3.55 1.82 -17.08
C MET A 468 -4.92 1.45 -16.49
N LEU A 469 -5.24 1.88 -15.27
CA LEU A 469 -6.52 1.61 -14.63
C LEU A 469 -7.68 2.14 -15.47
N PHE A 470 -7.60 3.40 -15.93
CA PHE A 470 -8.61 3.98 -16.80
C PHE A 470 -8.72 3.24 -18.13
N ARG A 471 -7.59 2.95 -18.78
CA ARG A 471 -7.56 2.19 -20.05
C ARG A 471 -8.27 0.84 -19.90
N TYR A 472 -7.87 0.04 -18.91
CA TYR A 472 -8.43 -1.30 -18.74
C TYR A 472 -9.88 -1.26 -18.26
N THR A 473 -10.29 -0.24 -17.51
CA THR A 473 -11.70 -0.04 -17.15
C THR A 473 -12.54 0.21 -18.40
N ILE A 474 -12.09 1.09 -19.31
CA ILE A 474 -12.75 1.31 -20.60
C ILE A 474 -12.78 0.03 -21.43
N GLN A 475 -11.66 -0.70 -21.49
CA GLN A 475 -11.58 -1.95 -22.27
C GLN A 475 -12.50 -3.04 -21.71
N ILE A 476 -12.61 -3.18 -20.38
CA ILE A 476 -13.52 -4.16 -19.76
C ILE A 476 -14.96 -3.78 -20.05
N ILE A 477 -15.37 -2.54 -19.75
CA ILE A 477 -16.75 -2.08 -19.95
C ILE A 477 -17.12 -2.19 -21.43
N GLY A 478 -16.25 -1.70 -22.32
CA GLY A 478 -16.45 -1.76 -23.76
C GLY A 478 -16.52 -3.19 -24.29
N SER A 479 -15.62 -4.08 -23.87
CA SER A 479 -15.64 -5.49 -24.31
C SER A 479 -16.88 -6.21 -23.82
N VAL A 480 -17.30 -6.00 -22.57
CA VAL A 480 -18.54 -6.60 -22.03
C VAL A 480 -19.75 -6.14 -22.84
N ILE A 481 -19.89 -4.83 -23.10
CA ILE A 481 -20.99 -4.29 -23.91
C ILE A 481 -20.97 -4.89 -25.32
N LEU A 482 -19.81 -4.92 -25.98
CA LEU A 482 -19.66 -5.44 -27.34
C LEU A 482 -19.95 -6.95 -27.40
N LEU A 483 -19.54 -7.73 -26.40
CA LEU A 483 -19.88 -9.16 -26.30
C LEU A 483 -21.39 -9.38 -26.21
N PHE A 484 -22.10 -8.61 -25.37
CA PHE A 484 -23.55 -8.69 -25.26
C PHE A 484 -24.26 -8.28 -26.56
N ILE A 485 -23.74 -7.27 -27.26
CA ILE A 485 -24.25 -6.83 -28.58
C ILE A 485 -24.04 -7.92 -29.63
N THR A 486 -22.84 -8.52 -29.69
CA THR A 486 -22.53 -9.59 -30.66
C THR A 486 -23.37 -10.84 -30.39
N ASN A 487 -23.36 -11.35 -29.16
CA ASN A 487 -24.17 -12.51 -28.79
C ASN A 487 -24.35 -12.62 -27.28
N TRP A 488 -25.52 -12.22 -26.77
CA TRP A 488 -25.81 -12.30 -25.34
C TRP A 488 -25.85 -13.74 -24.79
N ARG A 489 -26.27 -14.74 -25.58
CA ARG A 489 -26.36 -16.16 -25.14
C ARG A 489 -24.97 -16.73 -24.87
N LEU A 490 -24.07 -16.52 -25.83
CA LEU A 490 -22.67 -16.94 -25.74
C LEU A 490 -21.93 -16.15 -24.64
N THR A 491 -22.29 -14.88 -24.45
CA THR A 491 -21.76 -14.04 -23.36
C THR A 491 -22.16 -14.60 -21.99
N LEU A 492 -23.42 -14.99 -21.78
CA LEU A 492 -23.85 -15.60 -20.52
C LEU A 492 -23.14 -16.94 -20.26
N LEU A 493 -22.94 -17.76 -21.31
CA LEU A 493 -22.15 -18.98 -21.19
C LEU A 493 -20.72 -18.69 -20.72
N MET A 494 -20.07 -17.70 -21.34
CA MET A 494 -18.72 -17.25 -20.95
C MET A 494 -18.69 -16.73 -19.52
N LEU A 495 -19.64 -15.86 -19.15
CA LEU A 495 -19.75 -15.33 -17.79
C LEU A 495 -20.04 -16.42 -16.76
N GLY A 496 -20.72 -17.50 -17.13
CA GLY A 496 -20.94 -18.67 -16.27
C GLY A 496 -19.65 -19.39 -15.84
N ILE A 497 -18.58 -19.27 -16.63
CA ILE A 497 -17.25 -19.83 -16.31
C ILE A 497 -16.53 -18.97 -15.25
N VAL A 498 -16.80 -17.67 -15.21
CA VAL A 498 -16.11 -16.72 -14.32
C VAL A 498 -16.29 -17.08 -12.84
N PRO A 499 -17.49 -17.38 -12.32
CA PRO A 499 -17.67 -17.87 -10.95
C PRO A 499 -16.88 -19.13 -10.64
N VAL A 500 -16.77 -20.09 -11.56
CA VAL A 500 -16.01 -21.34 -11.37
C VAL A 500 -14.53 -21.03 -11.16
N LEU A 501 -13.97 -20.16 -12.00
CA LEU A 501 -12.59 -19.69 -11.86
C LEU A 501 -12.38 -18.85 -10.59
N ALA A 502 -13.34 -17.98 -10.26
CA ALA A 502 -13.29 -17.16 -9.06
C ALA A 502 -13.28 -18.01 -7.79
N ILE A 503 -14.20 -18.97 -7.66
CA ILE A 503 -14.27 -19.92 -6.54
C ILE A 503 -12.97 -20.74 -6.44
N SER A 504 -12.43 -21.20 -7.56
CA SER A 504 -11.17 -21.95 -7.56
C SER A 504 -10.01 -21.10 -7.04
N THR A 505 -9.90 -19.85 -7.53
CA THR A 505 -8.90 -18.86 -7.09
C THR A 505 -8.97 -18.58 -5.61
N VAL A 506 -10.18 -18.53 -5.10
CA VAL A 506 -10.54 -18.28 -3.72
C VAL A 506 -10.09 -19.38 -2.77
N VAL A 507 -10.35 -20.64 -3.13
CA VAL A 507 -10.10 -21.79 -2.26
C VAL A 507 -8.60 -22.00 -2.15
N TYR A 508 -7.89 -21.99 -3.28
CA TYR A 508 -6.44 -22.19 -3.34
C TYR A 508 -5.66 -20.94 -2.90
N GLY A 509 -6.17 -19.74 -3.19
CA GLY A 509 -5.51 -18.47 -2.87
C GLY A 509 -5.24 -18.28 -1.38
N LYS A 510 -6.13 -18.77 -0.49
CA LYS A 510 -5.89 -18.72 0.97
C LYS A 510 -4.66 -19.53 1.39
N LYS A 511 -4.48 -20.73 0.81
CA LYS A 511 -3.32 -21.59 1.11
C LYS A 511 -2.04 -20.99 0.56
N ILE A 512 -2.07 -20.47 -0.67
CA ILE A 512 -0.93 -19.77 -1.30
C ILE A 512 -0.52 -18.56 -0.47
N LYS A 513 -1.48 -17.73 -0.02
CA LYS A 513 -1.21 -16.57 0.84
C LYS A 513 -0.53 -16.95 2.16
N GLN A 514 -0.99 -18.01 2.81
CA GLN A 514 -0.40 -18.49 4.07
C GLN A 514 1.03 -19.00 3.87
N LEU A 515 1.25 -19.84 2.86
CA LEU A 515 2.58 -20.35 2.51
C LEU A 515 3.52 -19.22 2.09
N GLY A 516 3.02 -18.24 1.32
CA GLY A 516 3.77 -17.06 0.92
C GLY A 516 4.21 -16.21 2.12
N LYS A 517 3.34 -16.04 3.13
CA LYS A 517 3.71 -15.35 4.37
C LYS A 517 4.82 -16.10 5.12
N GLN A 518 4.67 -17.41 5.32
CA GLN A 518 5.67 -18.22 6.00
C GLN A 518 7.02 -18.23 5.26
N PHE A 519 6.99 -18.25 3.92
CA PHE A 519 8.18 -18.14 3.09
C PHE A 519 8.92 -16.82 3.33
N GLN A 520 8.20 -15.70 3.38
CA GLN A 520 8.79 -14.39 3.68
C GLN A 520 9.34 -14.31 5.11
N ASP A 521 8.63 -14.89 6.08
CA ASP A 521 9.06 -14.94 7.48
C ASP A 521 10.38 -15.75 7.66
N GLU A 522 10.54 -16.88 6.95
CA GLU A 522 11.82 -17.63 6.95
C GLU A 522 12.92 -16.93 6.13
N LEU A 523 12.58 -16.33 4.99
CA LEU A 523 13.53 -15.58 4.18
C LEU A 523 14.12 -14.40 4.96
N ALA A 524 13.30 -13.73 5.77
CA ALA A 524 13.76 -12.63 6.63
C ALA A 524 14.88 -13.05 7.58
N LYS A 525 14.83 -14.26 8.16
CA LYS A 525 15.91 -14.77 9.03
C LYS A 525 17.22 -14.91 8.28
N SER A 526 17.20 -15.52 7.10
CA SER A 526 18.39 -15.65 6.26
C SER A 526 18.95 -14.30 5.83
N SER A 527 18.07 -13.33 5.52
CA SER A 527 18.49 -11.96 5.20
C SER A 527 19.16 -11.28 6.40
N THR A 528 18.63 -11.45 7.62
CA THR A 528 19.26 -10.91 8.84
C THR A 528 20.65 -11.51 9.06
N THR A 529 20.81 -12.83 8.92
CA THR A 529 22.12 -13.49 9.01
C THR A 529 23.08 -12.95 7.95
N GLY A 530 22.62 -12.78 6.70
CA GLY A 530 23.42 -12.22 5.62
C GLY A 530 23.84 -10.76 5.86
N GLU A 531 22.92 -9.92 6.34
CA GLU A 531 23.18 -8.52 6.69
C GLU A 531 24.24 -8.43 7.79
N GLU A 532 24.09 -9.19 8.88
CA GLU A 532 25.03 -9.18 10.00
C GLU A 532 26.46 -9.56 9.56
N VAL A 533 26.60 -10.59 8.72
CA VAL A 533 27.89 -11.07 8.23
C VAL A 533 28.54 -10.09 7.25
N ILE A 534 27.79 -9.57 6.29
CA ILE A 534 28.32 -8.65 5.27
C ILE A 534 28.69 -7.31 5.90
N SER A 535 27.85 -6.77 6.78
CA SER A 535 28.14 -5.54 7.51
C SER A 535 29.35 -5.67 8.42
N ASN A 536 29.66 -6.87 8.93
CA ASN A 536 30.80 -7.14 9.80
C ASN A 536 31.90 -7.99 9.13
N ILE A 537 32.03 -7.92 7.80
CA ILE A 537 32.93 -8.81 7.04
C ILE A 537 34.40 -8.74 7.49
N ARG A 538 34.87 -7.55 7.93
CA ARG A 538 36.23 -7.39 8.47
C ARG A 538 36.44 -8.22 9.73
N THR A 539 35.45 -8.25 10.62
CA THR A 539 35.45 -9.07 11.83
C THR A 539 35.38 -10.56 11.49
N VAL A 540 34.51 -10.93 10.54
CA VAL A 540 34.41 -12.33 10.09
C VAL A 540 35.76 -12.82 9.57
N ARG A 541 36.46 -12.00 8.77
CA ARG A 541 37.81 -12.31 8.25
C ARG A 541 38.89 -12.29 9.33
N SER A 542 38.88 -11.31 10.22
CA SER A 542 39.90 -11.20 11.28
C SER A 542 39.87 -12.38 12.24
N PHE A 543 38.72 -13.03 12.39
CA PHE A 543 38.55 -14.24 13.21
C PHE A 543 38.41 -15.53 12.38
N SER A 544 38.60 -15.46 11.06
CA SER A 544 38.51 -16.58 10.11
C SER A 544 37.26 -17.44 10.32
N LYS A 545 36.08 -16.80 10.43
CA LYS A 545 34.78 -17.45 10.71
C LYS A 545 33.87 -17.58 9.48
N GLU A 546 34.40 -17.41 8.27
CA GLU A 546 33.65 -17.49 7.02
C GLU A 546 32.86 -18.80 6.93
N GLN A 547 33.51 -19.95 7.16
CA GLN A 547 32.85 -21.26 7.04
C GLN A 547 31.67 -21.41 8.01
N LYS A 548 31.83 -20.99 9.27
CA LYS A 548 30.75 -21.02 10.28
C LYS A 548 29.51 -20.28 9.79
N PHE A 549 29.70 -19.12 9.18
CA PHE A 549 28.59 -18.29 8.69
C PHE A 549 28.04 -18.80 7.34
N ILE A 550 28.86 -19.43 6.51
CA ILE A 550 28.40 -20.15 5.31
C ILE A 550 27.45 -21.28 5.72
N ASP A 551 27.81 -22.07 6.74
CA ASP A 551 26.98 -23.17 7.22
C ASP A 551 25.69 -22.66 7.88
N LEU A 552 25.77 -21.59 8.68
CA LEU A 552 24.61 -20.96 9.32
C LEU A 552 23.62 -20.42 8.26
N TYR A 553 24.11 -19.67 7.27
CA TYR A 553 23.28 -19.15 6.19
C TYR A 553 22.65 -20.28 5.36
N SER A 554 23.43 -21.34 5.08
CA SER A 554 22.93 -22.52 4.36
C SER A 554 21.81 -23.25 5.12
N LYS A 555 21.86 -23.25 6.45
CA LYS A 555 20.78 -23.78 7.29
C LYS A 555 19.53 -22.88 7.25
N ASP A 556 19.71 -21.57 7.39
CA ASP A 556 18.61 -20.60 7.38
C ASP A 556 17.88 -20.58 6.03
N ILE A 557 18.63 -20.63 4.92
CA ILE A 557 18.04 -20.67 3.57
C ILE A 557 17.31 -21.99 3.31
N ASN A 558 17.72 -23.11 3.91
CA ASN A 558 17.03 -24.39 3.75
C ASN A 558 15.60 -24.34 4.35
N GLY A 559 15.39 -23.57 5.42
CA GLY A 559 14.05 -23.34 5.97
C GLY A 559 13.11 -22.71 4.95
N SER A 560 13.55 -21.63 4.28
CA SER A 560 12.77 -20.97 3.24
C SER A 560 12.59 -21.87 2.00
N TYR A 561 13.59 -22.69 1.65
CA TYR A 561 13.49 -23.67 0.57
C TYR A 561 12.38 -24.72 0.79
N LEU A 562 12.28 -25.31 1.99
CA LEU A 562 11.26 -26.33 2.28
C LEU A 562 9.82 -25.78 2.18
N ILE A 563 9.62 -24.56 2.66
CA ILE A 563 8.33 -23.85 2.52
C ILE A 563 8.11 -23.47 1.05
N GLY A 564 9.17 -22.99 0.38
CA GLY A 564 9.18 -22.67 -1.05
C GLY A 564 8.78 -23.85 -1.93
N LYS A 565 9.22 -25.08 -1.60
CA LYS A 565 8.81 -26.31 -2.30
C LYS A 565 7.31 -26.55 -2.20
N SER A 566 6.75 -26.39 -0.99
CA SER A 566 5.31 -26.52 -0.77
C SER A 566 4.52 -25.42 -1.49
N LEU A 567 5.02 -24.18 -1.46
CA LEU A 567 4.46 -23.05 -2.19
C LEU A 567 4.51 -23.25 -3.71
N ALA A 568 5.60 -23.80 -4.24
CA ALA A 568 5.78 -24.08 -5.66
C ALA A 568 4.77 -25.12 -6.15
N VAL A 569 4.59 -26.23 -5.42
CA VAL A 569 3.57 -27.23 -5.75
C VAL A 569 2.17 -26.62 -5.68
N ALA A 570 1.85 -25.88 -4.61
CA ALA A 570 0.54 -25.26 -4.45
C ALA A 570 0.23 -24.26 -5.58
N THR A 571 1.21 -23.44 -5.96
CA THR A 571 1.09 -22.45 -7.05
C THR A 571 1.01 -23.13 -8.41
N GLY A 572 1.86 -24.12 -8.68
CA GLY A 572 1.90 -24.85 -9.95
C GLY A 572 0.61 -25.64 -10.22
N VAL A 573 0.12 -26.39 -9.23
CA VAL A 573 -1.17 -27.12 -9.35
C VAL A 573 -2.32 -26.15 -9.56
N PHE A 574 -2.36 -25.05 -8.79
CA PHE A 574 -3.38 -24.03 -8.92
C PHE A 574 -3.39 -23.39 -10.33
N SER A 575 -2.24 -22.91 -10.80
CA SER A 575 -2.10 -22.32 -12.13
C SER A 575 -2.45 -23.31 -13.24
N GLY A 576 -2.04 -24.58 -13.10
CA GLY A 576 -2.37 -25.64 -14.06
C GLY A 576 -3.87 -25.90 -14.17
N ILE A 577 -4.57 -26.02 -13.03
CA ILE A 577 -6.04 -26.21 -13.00
C ILE A 577 -6.76 -25.00 -13.60
N VAL A 578 -6.39 -23.78 -13.20
CA VAL A 578 -7.00 -22.56 -13.74
C VAL A 578 -6.79 -22.46 -15.26
N PHE A 579 -5.58 -22.75 -15.74
CA PHE A 579 -5.28 -22.74 -17.17
C PHE A 579 -6.09 -23.79 -17.92
N LEU A 580 -6.17 -25.03 -17.41
CA LEU A 580 -6.96 -26.10 -18.02
C LEU A 580 -8.46 -25.72 -18.10
N VAL A 581 -9.04 -25.19 -17.02
CA VAL A 581 -10.44 -24.74 -17.01
C VAL A 581 -10.66 -23.61 -18.02
N ALA A 582 -9.74 -22.65 -18.13
CA ALA A 582 -9.82 -21.57 -19.11
C ALA A 582 -9.71 -22.08 -20.56
N GLN A 583 -8.85 -23.06 -20.84
CA GLN A 583 -8.73 -23.66 -22.18
C GLN A 583 -9.97 -24.48 -22.55
N LEU A 584 -10.50 -25.29 -21.63
CA LEU A 584 -11.75 -26.02 -21.85
C LEU A 584 -12.93 -25.07 -22.04
N ALA A 585 -12.94 -23.94 -21.35
CA ALA A 585 -13.93 -22.89 -21.54
C ALA A 585 -13.88 -22.29 -22.95
N ILE A 586 -12.68 -22.02 -23.50
CA ILE A 586 -12.54 -21.56 -24.89
C ILE A 586 -13.08 -22.62 -25.85
N VAL A 587 -12.73 -23.89 -25.68
CA VAL A 587 -13.25 -24.99 -26.52
C VAL A 587 -14.78 -25.05 -26.45
N LEU A 588 -15.36 -24.92 -25.26
CA LEU A 588 -16.81 -24.90 -25.08
C LEU A 588 -17.47 -23.72 -25.80
N ILE A 589 -16.90 -22.52 -25.67
CA ILE A 589 -17.39 -21.30 -26.35
C ILE A 589 -17.29 -21.47 -27.87
N VAL A 590 -16.18 -22.00 -28.39
CA VAL A 590 -15.99 -22.26 -29.82
C VAL A 590 -16.99 -23.30 -30.32
N TYR A 591 -17.19 -24.40 -29.59
CA TYR A 591 -18.13 -25.46 -29.99
C TYR A 591 -19.59 -24.95 -30.04
N VAL A 592 -20.04 -24.25 -29.00
CA VAL A 592 -21.40 -23.68 -28.96
C VAL A 592 -21.56 -22.58 -30.01
N GLY A 593 -20.55 -21.73 -30.18
CA GLY A 593 -20.53 -20.70 -31.21
C GLY A 593 -20.55 -21.26 -32.63
N ALA A 594 -19.77 -22.31 -32.91
CA ALA A 594 -19.74 -22.98 -34.21
C ALA A 594 -21.10 -23.61 -34.55
N ARG A 595 -21.78 -24.21 -33.57
CA ARG A 595 -23.16 -24.70 -33.76
C ARG A 595 -24.10 -23.55 -34.12
N GLN A 596 -24.01 -22.40 -33.45
CA GLN A 596 -24.82 -21.22 -33.78
C GLN A 596 -24.54 -20.66 -35.17
N VAL A 597 -23.30 -20.81 -35.67
CA VAL A 597 -22.93 -20.47 -37.06
C VAL A 597 -23.55 -21.45 -38.06
N LEU A 598 -23.48 -22.75 -37.79
CA LEU A 598 -24.12 -23.78 -38.65
C LEU A 598 -25.66 -23.64 -38.69
N ASP A 599 -26.27 -23.24 -37.57
CA ASP A 599 -27.71 -22.98 -37.47
C ASP A 599 -28.11 -21.62 -38.09
N GLY A 600 -27.17 -20.82 -38.61
CA GLY A 600 -27.42 -19.52 -39.23
C GLY A 600 -27.75 -18.38 -38.25
N THR A 601 -27.64 -18.62 -36.95
CA THR A 601 -27.96 -17.62 -35.90
C THR A 601 -26.80 -16.68 -35.54
N LEU A 602 -25.59 -16.99 -36.00
CA LEU A 602 -24.37 -16.21 -35.77
C LEU A 602 -23.52 -16.24 -37.04
N SER A 603 -22.88 -15.12 -37.42
CA SER A 603 -21.96 -15.13 -38.56
C SER A 603 -20.56 -15.63 -38.16
N THR A 604 -19.78 -16.13 -39.13
CA THR A 604 -18.38 -16.53 -38.89
C THR A 604 -17.54 -15.34 -38.39
N GLY A 605 -17.82 -14.13 -38.90
CA GLY A 605 -17.18 -12.90 -38.43
C GLY A 605 -17.56 -12.50 -37.02
N ASP A 606 -18.83 -12.68 -36.64
CA ASP A 606 -19.29 -12.41 -35.27
C ASP A 606 -18.66 -13.36 -34.28
N LEU A 607 -18.57 -14.66 -34.61
CA LEU A 607 -17.86 -15.64 -33.77
C LEU A 607 -16.38 -15.26 -33.60
N THR A 608 -15.73 -14.84 -34.68
CA THR A 608 -14.32 -14.38 -34.62
C THR A 608 -14.17 -13.13 -33.75
N SER A 609 -15.03 -12.14 -33.95
CA SER A 609 -15.07 -10.91 -33.12
C SER A 609 -15.27 -11.27 -31.65
N PHE A 610 -16.22 -12.16 -31.36
CA PHE A 610 -16.56 -12.62 -30.02
C PHE A 610 -15.34 -13.26 -29.33
N LEU A 611 -14.60 -14.13 -30.01
CA LEU A 611 -13.39 -14.76 -29.46
C LEU A 611 -12.30 -13.73 -29.17
N LEU A 612 -12.07 -12.78 -30.08
CA LEU A 612 -11.09 -11.71 -29.91
C LEU A 612 -11.49 -10.72 -28.79
N TYR A 613 -12.77 -10.40 -28.65
CA TYR A 613 -13.28 -9.62 -27.51
C TYR A 613 -13.15 -10.39 -26.19
N THR A 614 -13.42 -11.69 -26.18
CA THR A 614 -13.25 -12.55 -25.00
C THR A 614 -11.78 -12.55 -24.56
N LEU A 615 -10.85 -12.69 -25.49
CA LEU A 615 -9.41 -12.63 -25.21
C LEU A 615 -8.99 -11.25 -24.69
N SER A 616 -9.50 -10.18 -25.30
CA SER A 616 -9.23 -8.80 -24.87
C SER A 616 -9.75 -8.51 -23.47
N LEU A 617 -10.96 -9.00 -23.14
CA LEU A 617 -11.55 -8.91 -21.81
C LEU A 617 -10.70 -9.67 -20.78
N ALA A 618 -10.31 -10.90 -21.07
CA ALA A 618 -9.46 -11.71 -20.20
C ALA A 618 -8.11 -11.04 -19.92
N MET A 619 -7.44 -10.50 -20.94
CA MET A 619 -6.19 -9.75 -20.78
C MET A 619 -6.39 -8.49 -19.92
N SER A 620 -7.47 -7.72 -20.16
CA SER A 620 -7.75 -6.50 -19.40
C SER A 620 -7.99 -6.79 -17.92
N LEU A 621 -8.74 -7.86 -17.61
CA LEU A 621 -8.96 -8.31 -16.24
C LEU A 621 -7.64 -8.72 -15.56
N ALA A 622 -6.78 -9.46 -16.26
CA ALA A 622 -5.48 -9.87 -15.73
C ALA A 622 -4.59 -8.66 -15.39
N PHE A 623 -4.53 -7.66 -16.27
CA PHE A 623 -3.73 -6.45 -16.02
C PHE A 623 -4.30 -5.56 -14.90
N ILE A 624 -5.62 -5.46 -14.72
CA ILE A 624 -6.17 -4.73 -13.56
C ILE A 624 -5.76 -5.40 -12.25
N SER A 625 -5.71 -6.72 -12.21
CA SER A 625 -5.29 -7.45 -11.01
C SER A 625 -3.86 -7.10 -10.60
N SER A 626 -2.93 -6.91 -11.55
CA SER A 626 -1.56 -6.50 -11.23
C SER A 626 -1.50 -5.07 -10.68
N LEU A 627 -2.31 -4.14 -11.21
CA LEU A 627 -2.34 -2.75 -10.76
C LEU A 627 -2.73 -2.61 -9.29
N MET A 628 -3.61 -3.47 -8.77
CA MET A 628 -3.99 -3.45 -7.36
C MET A 628 -2.79 -3.63 -6.43
N THR A 629 -1.83 -4.47 -6.81
CA THR A 629 -0.60 -4.67 -6.02
C THR A 629 0.26 -3.41 -5.99
N ASP A 630 0.36 -2.71 -7.12
CA ASP A 630 1.15 -1.49 -7.21
C ASP A 630 0.49 -0.31 -6.49
N PHE A 631 -0.84 -0.23 -6.49
CA PHE A 631 -1.57 0.75 -5.68
C PHE A 631 -1.35 0.51 -4.17
N LEU A 632 -1.38 -0.74 -3.71
CA LEU A 632 -1.10 -1.06 -2.30
C LEU A 632 0.32 -0.66 -1.88
N LYS A 633 1.33 -0.91 -2.74
CA LYS A 633 2.70 -0.46 -2.50
C LYS A 633 2.78 1.07 -2.41
N ALA A 634 2.10 1.78 -3.30
CA ALA A 634 2.09 3.23 -3.31
C ALA A 634 1.41 3.84 -2.09
N ILE A 635 0.37 3.21 -1.54
CA ILE A 635 -0.22 3.64 -0.27
C ILE A 635 0.85 3.61 0.83
N GLY A 636 1.57 2.48 0.99
CA GLY A 636 2.62 2.35 2.00
C GLY A 636 3.83 3.28 1.79
N SER A 637 4.22 3.56 0.54
CA SER A 637 5.24 4.59 0.24
C SER A 637 4.74 6.01 0.49
N SER A 638 3.45 6.29 0.24
CA SER A 638 2.86 7.59 0.50
C SER A 638 2.80 7.93 1.98
N ASP A 639 2.46 6.97 2.83
CA ASP A 639 2.41 7.18 4.29
C ASP A 639 3.78 7.62 4.83
N ARG A 640 4.86 6.97 4.39
CA ARG A 640 6.25 7.27 4.80
C ARG A 640 6.75 8.63 4.30
N ILE A 641 6.31 9.06 3.12
CA ILE A 641 6.66 10.39 2.59
C ILE A 641 5.86 11.48 3.30
N PHE A 642 4.57 11.27 3.52
CA PHE A 642 3.73 12.23 4.24
C PHE A 642 4.10 12.35 5.71
N GLU A 643 4.58 11.30 6.36
CA GLU A 643 5.17 11.37 7.70
C GLU A 643 6.28 12.44 7.79
N ILE A 644 7.13 12.56 6.75
CA ILE A 644 8.18 13.57 6.70
C ILE A 644 7.59 14.95 6.39
N PHE A 645 6.66 15.05 5.43
CA PHE A 645 6.02 16.32 5.10
C PHE A 645 5.20 16.91 6.25
N ASP A 646 4.60 16.07 7.08
CA ASP A 646 3.76 16.50 8.20
C ASP A 646 4.57 16.76 9.48
N ARG A 647 5.84 16.39 9.51
CA ARG A 647 6.68 16.59 10.69
C ARG A 647 7.09 18.05 10.80
N VAL A 648 6.61 18.71 11.83
CA VAL A 648 7.10 20.02 12.27
C VAL A 648 8.39 19.81 13.07
N PRO A 649 9.51 20.45 12.70
CA PRO A 649 10.75 20.39 13.45
C PRO A 649 10.56 20.88 14.90
N ALA A 650 11.27 20.27 15.85
CA ALA A 650 11.19 20.68 17.25
C ALA A 650 11.85 22.04 17.51
N ILE A 651 12.84 22.39 16.68
CA ILE A 651 13.55 23.67 16.70
C ILE A 651 13.19 24.40 15.40
N ASN A 652 12.81 25.66 15.50
CA ASN A 652 12.49 26.47 14.32
C ASN A 652 13.67 26.51 13.34
N VAL A 653 13.39 26.46 12.04
CA VAL A 653 14.43 26.48 11.00
C VAL A 653 14.97 27.90 10.80
N SER A 654 14.08 28.89 10.91
CA SER A 654 14.38 30.31 10.73
C SER A 654 13.41 31.16 11.54
N GLY A 655 13.79 32.41 11.76
CA GLY A 655 12.99 33.39 12.47
C GLY A 655 13.29 33.45 13.96
N GLY A 656 13.08 34.62 14.55
CA GLY A 656 13.52 34.95 15.91
C GLY A 656 14.17 36.33 15.93
N LYS A 657 14.72 36.70 17.09
CA LYS A 657 15.47 37.95 17.27
C LYS A 657 16.90 37.79 16.80
N GLN A 658 17.46 38.86 16.24
CA GLN A 658 18.89 39.00 15.97
C GLN A 658 19.41 40.14 16.84
N ILE A 659 20.48 39.90 17.59
CA ILE A 659 21.05 40.92 18.49
C ILE A 659 21.95 41.83 17.66
N GLN A 660 21.72 43.14 17.76
CA GLN A 660 22.63 44.13 17.16
C GLN A 660 23.85 44.30 18.07
N ASN A 661 25.05 44.11 17.51
CA ASN A 661 26.33 44.18 18.24
C ASN A 661 26.42 43.20 19.43
N PRO A 662 26.41 41.88 19.18
CA PRO A 662 26.54 40.89 20.25
C PRO A 662 27.88 41.03 21.00
N LEU A 663 27.89 40.70 22.29
CA LEU A 663 29.05 40.77 23.18
C LEU A 663 29.76 39.42 23.32
N GLY A 664 29.04 38.32 23.13
CA GLY A 664 29.61 36.97 23.18
C GLY A 664 29.52 36.29 24.55
N GLU A 665 28.58 36.66 25.41
CA GLU A 665 28.36 36.05 26.72
C GLU A 665 27.32 34.93 26.63
N ILE A 666 27.62 33.74 27.16
CA ILE A 666 26.69 32.61 27.21
C ILE A 666 26.50 32.19 28.67
N GLU A 667 25.26 31.92 29.07
CA GLU A 667 24.93 31.46 30.42
C GLU A 667 23.95 30.29 30.34
N LEU A 668 24.31 29.17 30.96
CA LEU A 668 23.49 27.99 31.17
C LEU A 668 22.97 28.05 32.62
N LYS A 669 21.65 28.04 32.80
CA LYS A 669 20.98 28.11 34.11
C LYS A 669 20.16 26.86 34.36
N ASP A 670 20.52 26.11 35.39
CA ASP A 670 19.84 24.89 35.85
C ASP A 670 19.48 23.93 34.71
N VAL A 671 20.40 23.76 33.75
CA VAL A 671 20.14 23.01 32.53
C VAL A 671 20.08 21.52 32.83
N GLU A 672 18.92 20.91 32.58
CA GLU A 672 18.76 19.46 32.53
C GLU A 672 18.49 18.99 31.10
N PHE A 673 19.16 17.91 30.69
CA PHE A 673 19.02 17.38 29.35
C PHE A 673 19.19 15.86 29.27
N SER A 674 18.36 15.23 28.44
CA SER A 674 18.41 13.82 28.04
C SER A 674 18.24 13.73 26.53
N TYR A 675 19.07 12.92 25.86
CA TYR A 675 18.95 12.73 24.42
C TYR A 675 17.60 12.07 24.05
N PRO A 676 16.96 12.44 22.92
CA PRO A 676 15.69 11.85 22.50
C PRO A 676 15.72 10.33 22.33
N THR A 677 16.89 9.76 22.04
CA THR A 677 17.10 8.30 21.92
C THR A 677 17.19 7.59 23.28
N ARG A 678 17.43 8.33 24.38
CA ARG A 678 17.60 7.80 25.75
C ARG A 678 16.92 8.74 26.78
N PRO A 679 15.58 8.90 26.72
CA PRO A 679 14.87 9.88 27.55
C PRO A 679 14.98 9.60 29.07
N ASN A 680 15.21 8.35 29.47
CA ASN A 680 15.34 7.97 30.88
C ASN A 680 16.75 8.18 31.44
N ASN A 681 17.71 8.65 30.65
CA ASN A 681 19.08 8.87 31.08
C ASN A 681 19.45 10.36 30.94
N SER A 682 19.30 11.08 32.04
CA SER A 682 19.69 12.49 32.15
C SER A 682 21.22 12.62 32.09
N VAL A 683 21.69 13.30 31.04
CA VAL A 683 23.11 13.55 30.75
C VAL A 683 23.58 14.83 31.43
N LEU A 684 22.74 15.87 31.48
CA LEU A 684 22.99 17.10 32.23
C LEU A 684 21.94 17.20 33.36
N LYS A 685 22.38 17.53 34.58
CA LYS A 685 21.57 17.45 35.82
C LYS A 685 21.65 18.76 36.62
N GLY A 686 21.08 19.84 36.09
CA GLY A 686 21.06 21.16 36.72
C GLY A 686 22.38 21.89 36.55
N LEU A 687 22.93 21.88 35.33
CA LEU A 687 24.23 22.47 35.04
C LEU A 687 24.12 24.01 34.99
N ASN A 688 24.97 24.69 35.77
CA ASN A 688 25.06 26.14 35.85
C ASN A 688 26.46 26.60 35.39
N LEU A 689 26.55 27.22 34.21
CA LEU A 689 27.83 27.63 33.63
C LEU A 689 27.69 29.00 32.99
N LYS A 690 28.61 29.91 33.35
CA LYS A 690 28.68 31.25 32.77
C LYS A 690 30.00 31.43 32.02
N LEU A 691 29.88 31.83 30.76
CA LEU A 691 30.99 32.06 29.83
C LEU A 691 31.09 33.56 29.56
N SER A 692 32.06 34.19 30.21
CA SER A 692 32.32 35.62 30.06
C SER A 692 32.89 35.93 28.68
N LYS A 693 32.49 37.08 28.12
CA LYS A 693 32.98 37.55 26.82
C LYS A 693 34.51 37.54 26.73
N GLY A 694 35.05 37.03 25.62
CA GLY A 694 36.49 37.07 25.33
C GLY A 694 37.36 36.20 26.25
N THR A 695 36.77 35.27 27.00
CA THR A 695 37.51 34.36 27.89
C THR A 695 37.54 32.94 27.35
N ILE A 696 38.58 32.20 27.73
CA ILE A 696 38.76 30.78 27.40
C ILE A 696 38.30 29.95 28.59
N THR A 697 37.30 29.10 28.37
CA THR A 697 36.82 28.13 29.35
C THR A 697 37.16 26.70 28.90
N ALA A 698 37.92 25.97 29.72
CA ALA A 698 38.26 24.58 29.49
C ALA A 698 37.28 23.65 30.23
N LEU A 699 36.62 22.75 29.50
CA LEU A 699 35.80 21.68 30.04
C LEU A 699 36.66 20.41 30.18
N VAL A 700 36.80 19.92 31.41
CA VAL A 700 37.57 18.71 31.75
C VAL A 700 36.72 17.75 32.56
N GLY A 701 37.08 16.46 32.57
CA GLY A 701 36.34 15.44 33.31
C GLY A 701 36.32 14.09 32.61
N PRO A 702 35.82 13.04 33.27
CA PRO A 702 35.78 11.68 32.71
C PRO A 702 34.97 11.60 31.41
N SER A 703 35.25 10.58 30.59
CA SER A 703 34.46 10.26 29.39
C SER A 703 33.00 10.00 29.78
N GLY A 704 32.06 10.52 28.99
CA GLY A 704 30.63 10.42 29.30
C GLY A 704 30.14 11.37 30.42
N GLY A 705 30.97 12.30 30.91
CA GLY A 705 30.58 13.28 31.92
C GLY A 705 29.55 14.34 31.45
N GLY A 706 29.36 14.51 30.13
CA GLY A 706 28.43 15.49 29.55
C GLY A 706 29.10 16.65 28.79
N LYS A 707 30.43 16.64 28.61
CA LYS A 707 31.20 17.74 27.98
C LYS A 707 30.74 18.08 26.56
N SER A 708 30.75 17.13 25.62
CA SER A 708 30.27 17.36 24.24
C SER A 708 28.76 17.65 24.19
N THR A 709 28.00 17.22 25.21
CA THR A 709 26.59 17.58 25.34
C THR A 709 26.41 19.06 25.66
N VAL A 710 27.29 19.68 26.46
CA VAL A 710 27.29 21.13 26.69
C VAL A 710 27.51 21.88 25.37
N ILE A 711 28.49 21.45 24.55
CA ILE A 711 28.71 22.02 23.21
C ILE A 711 27.44 21.91 22.36
N ALA A 712 26.84 20.72 22.28
CA ALA A 712 25.64 20.50 21.49
C ALA A 712 24.42 21.32 21.97
N MET A 713 24.34 21.62 23.27
CA MET A 713 23.32 22.52 23.81
C MET A 713 23.57 23.97 23.37
N ILE A 714 24.82 24.43 23.38
CA ILE A 714 25.22 25.78 22.97
C ILE A 714 25.04 25.96 21.46
N GLU A 715 25.32 24.95 20.64
CA GLU A 715 25.00 24.98 19.20
C GLU A 715 23.49 24.97 18.90
N ARG A 716 22.67 24.82 19.95
CA ARG A 716 21.22 24.63 19.90
C ARG A 716 20.84 23.53 18.91
N PHE A 717 21.55 22.41 19.00
CA PHE A 717 21.15 21.17 18.32
C PHE A 717 19.99 20.48 19.03
N TYR A 718 19.82 20.80 20.31
CA TYR A 718 18.72 20.38 21.15
C TYR A 718 18.32 21.54 22.07
N ASP A 719 17.05 21.57 22.48
CA ASP A 719 16.59 22.42 23.57
C ASP A 719 16.67 21.64 24.91
N PRO A 720 16.99 22.31 26.03
CA PRO A 720 17.04 21.66 27.34
C PRO A 720 15.65 21.21 27.82
N ASN A 721 15.60 20.13 28.61
CA ASN A 721 14.36 19.63 29.22
C ASN A 721 13.82 20.60 30.29
N SER A 722 14.73 21.17 31.09
CA SER A 722 14.47 22.24 32.04
C SER A 722 15.68 23.17 32.13
N GLY A 723 15.48 24.35 32.71
CA GLY A 723 16.48 25.41 32.69
C GLY A 723 16.46 26.21 31.39
N SER A 724 17.39 27.14 31.26
CA SER A 724 17.53 28.00 30.09
C SER A 724 18.98 28.22 29.71
N ILE A 725 19.21 28.52 28.44
CA ILE A 725 20.51 28.91 27.92
C ILE A 725 20.31 30.29 27.32
N THR A 726 21.05 31.28 27.79
CA THR A 726 20.94 32.65 27.32
C THR A 726 22.22 33.09 26.64
N PHE A 727 22.08 33.82 25.54
CA PHE A 727 23.15 34.51 24.85
C PHE A 727 22.94 36.03 25.00
N ASP A 728 23.92 36.72 25.58
CA ASP A 728 23.84 38.13 25.97
C ASP A 728 22.55 38.46 26.77
N GLY A 729 22.12 37.53 27.62
CA GLY A 729 20.92 37.64 28.47
C GLY A 729 19.58 37.30 27.80
N ILE A 730 19.55 37.01 26.49
CA ILE A 730 18.35 36.57 25.77
C ILE A 730 18.37 35.05 25.64
N ASP A 731 17.25 34.38 25.94
CA ASP A 731 17.14 32.93 25.74
C ASP A 731 17.41 32.56 24.28
N ILE A 732 18.30 31.62 24.04
CA ILE A 732 18.65 31.16 22.69
C ILE A 732 17.42 30.64 21.93
N LYS A 733 16.35 30.25 22.64
CA LYS A 733 15.06 29.85 22.06
C LYS A 733 14.39 30.96 21.25
N GLU A 734 14.58 32.21 21.66
CA GLU A 734 14.01 33.39 21.01
C GLU A 734 14.84 33.90 19.83
N LEU A 735 16.08 33.43 19.70
CA LEU A 735 17.01 33.87 18.66
C LEU A 735 16.76 33.12 17.35
N ASP A 736 17.05 33.80 16.24
CA ASP A 736 17.04 33.20 14.90
C ASP A 736 18.19 32.18 14.77
N PRO A 737 17.91 30.87 14.58
CA PRO A 737 18.93 29.83 14.60
C PRO A 737 19.99 29.97 13.50
N VAL A 738 19.62 30.52 12.33
CA VAL A 738 20.55 30.73 11.22
C VAL A 738 21.58 31.79 11.60
N TRP A 739 21.13 32.92 12.13
CA TRP A 739 21.99 33.99 12.62
C TRP A 739 22.86 33.53 13.79
N TYR A 740 22.26 32.84 14.77
CA TYR A 740 22.96 32.39 15.97
C TYR A 740 24.07 31.39 15.66
N ARG A 741 23.85 30.44 14.74
CA ARG A 741 24.91 29.53 14.29
C ARG A 741 25.96 30.25 13.43
N GLY A 742 25.59 31.32 12.73
CA GLY A 742 26.54 32.14 11.96
C GLY A 742 27.64 32.77 12.84
N ILE A 743 27.35 33.09 14.10
CA ILE A 743 28.32 33.66 15.05
C ILE A 743 29.09 32.61 15.86
N ILE A 744 28.78 31.32 15.71
CA ILE A 744 29.44 30.19 16.38
C ILE A 744 30.32 29.45 15.37
N GLY A 745 31.59 29.27 15.70
CA GLY A 745 32.49 28.38 14.97
C GLY A 745 32.70 27.11 15.76
N TYR A 746 32.66 25.96 15.08
CA TYR A 746 32.83 24.66 15.71
C TYR A 746 33.93 23.85 15.01
N VAL A 747 34.85 23.30 15.81
CA VAL A 747 35.86 22.35 15.36
C VAL A 747 35.68 21.06 16.16
N SER A 748 35.26 20.01 15.48
CA SER A 748 35.01 18.69 16.06
C SER A 748 36.29 17.86 16.25
N GLN A 749 36.19 16.82 17.06
CA GLN A 749 37.26 15.86 17.31
C GLN A 749 37.69 15.11 16.04
N GLU A 750 36.72 14.66 15.25
CA GLU A 750 36.94 14.04 13.95
C GLU A 750 36.25 14.87 12.85
N PRO A 751 36.94 15.86 12.26
CA PRO A 751 36.33 16.70 11.25
C PRO A 751 35.90 15.92 10.02
N VAL A 752 34.63 16.09 9.65
CA VAL A 752 34.06 15.54 8.43
C VAL A 752 34.13 16.59 7.33
N LEU A 753 34.81 16.23 6.24
CA LEU A 753 34.87 17.03 5.03
C LEU A 753 33.87 16.52 3.99
N PHE A 754 33.28 17.45 3.23
CA PHE A 754 32.46 17.12 2.08
C PHE A 754 33.34 16.63 0.92
N ALA A 755 32.77 15.83 0.02
CA ALA A 755 33.50 15.21 -1.10
C ALA A 755 33.94 16.19 -2.21
N GLY A 756 33.89 17.50 -1.97
CA GLY A 756 34.37 18.54 -2.87
C GLY A 756 35.87 18.78 -2.78
N SER A 757 36.30 19.93 -3.27
CA SER A 757 37.70 20.38 -3.17
C SER A 757 38.05 20.84 -1.75
N ILE A 758 39.33 21.03 -1.46
CA ILE A 758 39.79 21.67 -0.21
C ILE A 758 39.21 23.08 -0.12
N LYS A 759 39.23 23.82 -1.24
CA LYS A 759 38.60 25.13 -1.38
C LYS A 759 37.14 25.12 -0.93
N ASP A 760 36.32 24.23 -1.49
CA ASP A 760 34.90 24.12 -1.16
C ASP A 760 34.67 23.85 0.33
N ASN A 761 35.56 23.06 0.94
CA ASN A 761 35.49 22.74 2.35
C ASN A 761 35.85 23.92 3.25
N ILE A 762 36.78 24.79 2.83
CA ILE A 762 37.11 26.02 3.57
C ILE A 762 35.98 27.04 3.39
N THR A 763 35.54 27.29 2.15
CA THR A 763 34.47 28.26 1.84
C THR A 763 33.12 27.90 2.43
N PHE A 764 32.90 26.67 2.87
CA PHE A 764 31.69 26.28 3.61
C PHE A 764 31.44 27.16 4.86
N GLY A 765 32.48 27.78 5.43
CA GLY A 765 32.32 28.75 6.53
C GLY A 765 31.83 30.12 6.08
N ASN A 766 32.05 30.49 4.81
CA ASN A 766 31.59 31.74 4.20
C ASN A 766 31.60 31.61 2.66
N ASP A 767 30.42 31.40 2.06
CA ASP A 767 30.27 31.19 0.61
C ASP A 767 30.72 32.38 -0.24
N SER A 768 30.78 33.59 0.34
CA SER A 768 31.19 34.82 -0.36
C SER A 768 32.68 35.12 -0.25
N ALA A 769 33.47 34.20 0.33
CA ALA A 769 34.88 34.46 0.57
C ALA A 769 35.69 34.52 -0.73
N THR A 770 36.58 35.51 -0.84
CA THR A 770 37.50 35.63 -1.96
C THR A 770 38.66 34.63 -1.83
N MET A 771 39.37 34.35 -2.92
CA MET A 771 40.52 33.45 -2.88
C MET A 771 41.60 33.92 -1.90
N ASP A 772 41.83 35.23 -1.79
CA ASP A 772 42.79 35.81 -0.84
C ASP A 772 42.39 35.54 0.62
N GLN A 773 41.09 35.58 0.93
CA GLN A 773 40.58 35.24 2.25
C GLN A 773 40.73 33.74 2.56
N ILE A 774 40.54 32.89 1.55
CA ILE A 774 40.73 31.43 1.66
C ILE A 774 42.21 31.12 1.96
N ILE A 775 43.14 31.73 1.21
CA ILE A 775 44.58 31.54 1.41
C ILE A 775 44.98 32.06 2.80
N SER A 776 44.55 33.26 3.18
CA SER A 776 44.87 33.82 4.50
C SER A 776 44.34 32.94 5.66
N ALA A 777 43.14 32.38 5.51
CA ALA A 777 42.59 31.44 6.50
C ALA A 777 43.40 30.13 6.54
N ALA A 778 43.81 29.61 5.38
CA ALA A 778 44.63 28.41 5.29
C ALA A 778 46.05 28.61 5.84
N GLU A 779 46.67 29.77 5.64
CA GLU A 779 47.97 30.12 6.22
C GLU A 779 47.90 30.16 7.75
N LYS A 780 46.93 30.91 8.30
CA LYS A 780 46.71 30.98 9.75
C LYS A 780 46.41 29.62 10.37
N ALA A 781 45.76 28.73 9.61
CA ALA A 781 45.48 27.36 10.04
C ALA A 781 46.64 26.37 9.79
N ASN A 782 47.82 26.83 9.33
CA ASN A 782 48.94 25.98 8.91
C ASN A 782 48.55 24.93 7.85
N ALA A 783 47.53 25.21 7.05
CA ALA A 783 47.03 24.33 6.01
C ALA A 783 47.66 24.62 4.64
N HIS A 784 48.11 25.86 4.40
CA HIS A 784 48.55 26.29 3.07
C HIS A 784 49.66 25.41 2.47
N SER A 785 50.71 25.10 3.24
CA SER A 785 51.88 24.37 2.73
C SER A 785 51.53 22.98 2.18
N PHE A 786 50.77 22.17 2.93
CA PHE A 786 50.40 20.84 2.45
C PHE A 786 49.34 20.91 1.33
N ILE A 787 48.55 21.99 1.28
CA ILE A 787 47.59 22.19 0.20
C ILE A 787 48.35 22.41 -1.11
N GLU A 788 49.41 23.23 -1.11
CA GLU A 788 50.24 23.49 -2.29
C GLU A 788 51.04 22.27 -2.77
N GLU A 789 51.34 21.31 -1.88
CA GLU A 789 52.00 20.05 -2.25
C GLU A 789 51.13 19.15 -3.14
N PHE A 790 49.80 19.31 -3.11
CA PHE A 790 48.94 18.56 -4.01
C PHE A 790 49.01 19.11 -5.43
N GLU A 791 49.00 18.22 -6.43
CA GLU A 791 49.03 18.56 -7.86
C GLU A 791 47.98 19.60 -8.27
N ASN A 792 46.81 19.61 -7.62
CA ASN A 792 45.71 20.55 -7.88
C ASN A 792 45.54 21.62 -6.80
N GLY A 793 46.49 21.75 -5.86
CA GLY A 793 46.44 22.77 -4.82
C GLY A 793 45.11 22.77 -4.04
N TYR A 794 44.50 23.94 -3.94
CA TYR A 794 43.19 24.16 -3.31
C TYR A 794 42.03 23.45 -4.02
N ASP A 795 42.14 23.16 -5.32
CA ASP A 795 41.12 22.47 -6.11
C ASP A 795 41.20 20.93 -5.94
N THR A 796 42.09 20.43 -5.09
CA THR A 796 42.23 19.00 -4.79
C THR A 796 40.95 18.42 -4.18
N ILE A 797 40.37 17.44 -4.84
CA ILE A 797 39.18 16.72 -4.37
C ILE A 797 39.57 15.77 -3.23
N VAL A 798 38.99 15.96 -2.04
CA VAL A 798 39.35 15.21 -0.80
C VAL A 798 38.63 13.86 -0.66
N GLY A 799 37.56 13.64 -1.43
CA GLY A 799 36.74 12.42 -1.38
C GLY A 799 35.77 12.38 -0.19
N GLU A 800 34.92 11.36 -0.11
CA GLU A 800 33.94 11.23 0.97
C GLU A 800 34.61 11.26 2.35
N ARG A 801 34.12 12.14 3.24
CA ARG A 801 34.66 12.36 4.58
C ARG A 801 36.16 12.75 4.61
N GLY A 802 36.71 13.22 3.49
CA GLY A 802 38.11 13.60 3.37
C GLY A 802 39.09 12.44 3.43
N VAL A 803 38.71 11.24 2.95
CA VAL A 803 39.53 10.01 3.03
C VAL A 803 40.94 10.15 2.43
N ARG A 804 41.17 11.12 1.54
CA ARG A 804 42.48 11.39 0.92
C ARG A 804 43.42 12.22 1.79
N LEU A 805 42.91 12.82 2.87
CA LEU A 805 43.68 13.64 3.80
C LEU A 805 43.98 12.86 5.08
N SER A 806 45.15 13.10 5.65
CA SER A 806 45.48 12.61 6.99
C SER A 806 44.59 13.25 8.06
N GLY A 807 44.55 12.66 9.27
CA GLY A 807 43.81 13.23 10.40
C GLY A 807 44.19 14.70 10.67
N GLY A 808 45.49 14.99 10.73
CA GLY A 808 45.99 16.35 10.98
C GLY A 808 45.65 17.34 9.87
N GLN A 809 45.72 16.90 8.60
CA GLN A 809 45.33 17.72 7.46
C GLN A 809 43.84 18.08 7.51
N LYS A 810 42.95 17.10 7.80
CA LYS A 810 41.50 17.36 7.97
C LYS A 810 41.23 18.37 9.08
N GLN A 811 41.96 18.27 10.19
CA GLN A 811 41.85 19.21 11.30
C GLN A 811 42.19 20.64 10.88
N ARG A 812 43.33 20.84 10.20
CA ARG A 812 43.76 22.16 9.72
C ARG A 812 42.79 22.77 8.70
N VAL A 813 42.19 21.96 7.82
CA VAL A 813 41.12 22.42 6.92
C VAL A 813 39.86 22.85 7.69
N ALA A 814 39.47 22.11 8.73
CA ALA A 814 38.33 22.47 9.56
C ALA A 814 38.57 23.75 10.38
N ILE A 815 39.80 23.95 10.86
CA ILE A 815 40.20 25.21 11.51
C ILE A 815 40.16 26.36 10.50
N ALA A 816 40.67 26.18 9.28
CA ALA A 816 40.58 27.18 8.22
C ALA A 816 39.11 27.55 7.89
N ARG A 817 38.21 26.55 7.85
CA ARG A 817 36.75 26.76 7.71
C ARG A 817 36.20 27.61 8.85
N ALA A 818 36.58 27.33 10.09
CA ALA A 818 36.15 28.15 11.22
C ALA A 818 36.78 29.57 11.18
N MET A 819 38.02 29.71 10.71
CA MET A 819 38.69 31.02 10.58
C MET A 819 37.98 31.92 9.57
N ILE A 820 37.56 31.39 8.42
CA ILE A 820 36.91 32.18 7.37
C ILE A 820 35.50 32.62 7.74
N GLN A 821 34.81 31.85 8.58
CA GLN A 821 33.52 32.23 9.16
C GLN A 821 33.66 33.42 10.13
N ASN A 822 34.84 33.61 10.72
CA ASN A 822 35.15 34.63 11.73
C ASN A 822 34.13 34.67 12.90
N PRO A 823 34.01 33.57 13.66
CA PRO A 823 33.02 33.42 14.71
C PRO A 823 33.34 34.30 15.93
N MET A 824 32.31 34.65 16.69
CA MET A 824 32.43 35.32 17.99
C MET A 824 32.60 34.32 19.14
N ILE A 825 31.91 33.18 19.03
CA ILE A 825 32.00 32.06 19.95
C ILE A 825 32.72 30.92 19.24
N LEU A 826 33.79 30.41 19.82
CA LEU A 826 34.53 29.27 19.28
C LEU A 826 34.37 28.05 20.18
N LEU A 827 33.91 26.95 19.60
CA LEU A 827 33.70 25.66 20.26
C LEU A 827 34.71 24.66 19.71
N LEU A 828 35.55 24.10 20.59
CA LEU A 828 36.60 23.14 20.24
C LEU A 828 36.35 21.83 21.00
N ASP A 829 36.03 20.74 20.29
CA ASP A 829 35.85 19.41 20.89
C ASP A 829 37.07 18.52 20.61
N GLU A 830 37.96 18.36 21.59
CA GLU A 830 39.11 17.43 21.55
C GLU A 830 39.98 17.51 20.25
N ALA A 831 40.13 18.70 19.69
CA ALA A 831 40.66 18.94 18.35
C ALA A 831 42.12 18.50 18.10
N THR A 832 42.88 18.09 19.12
CA THR A 832 44.26 17.61 19.01
C THR A 832 44.42 16.11 19.27
N SER A 833 43.33 15.38 19.55
CA SER A 833 43.40 13.96 19.86
C SER A 833 43.69 13.09 18.62
N ALA A 834 44.44 12.01 18.80
CA ALA A 834 44.79 11.01 17.75
C ALA A 834 45.63 11.52 16.56
N LEU A 835 46.48 12.54 16.76
CA LEU A 835 47.42 13.04 15.77
C LEU A 835 48.85 12.56 16.03
N ASP A 836 49.66 12.44 14.97
CA ASP A 836 51.12 12.33 15.11
C ASP A 836 51.71 13.64 15.68
N ALA A 837 52.90 13.58 16.28
CA ALA A 837 53.47 14.70 17.03
C ALA A 837 53.69 15.98 16.19
N GLU A 838 54.04 15.84 14.91
CA GLU A 838 54.24 16.98 14.00
C GLU A 838 52.89 17.63 13.64
N SER A 839 51.90 16.81 13.27
CA SER A 839 50.53 17.27 13.04
C SER A 839 49.93 17.92 14.28
N GLU A 840 50.14 17.35 15.47
CA GLU A 840 49.67 17.88 16.75
C GLU A 840 50.23 19.29 17.02
N TYR A 841 51.53 19.50 16.78
CA TYR A 841 52.17 20.80 16.95
C TYR A 841 51.55 21.87 16.02
N LEU A 842 51.40 21.56 14.73
CA LEU A 842 50.85 22.49 13.75
C LEU A 842 49.37 22.81 14.00
N VAL A 843 48.59 21.81 14.41
CA VAL A 843 47.17 21.99 14.78
C VAL A 843 47.05 22.83 16.04
N LYS A 844 47.89 22.61 17.05
CA LYS A 844 47.90 23.42 18.27
C LYS A 844 48.18 24.89 17.97
N GLN A 845 49.17 25.20 17.14
CA GLN A 845 49.44 26.57 16.71
C GLN A 845 48.24 27.22 16.02
N ALA A 846 47.57 26.47 15.13
CA ALA A 846 46.37 26.93 14.45
C ALA A 846 45.20 27.18 15.43
N ILE A 847 45.06 26.34 16.46
CA ILE A 847 44.10 26.52 17.56
C ILE A 847 44.41 27.78 18.37
N ASP A 848 45.66 27.96 18.80
CA ASP A 848 46.08 29.14 19.56
C ASP A 848 45.84 30.44 18.77
N GLU A 849 46.00 30.41 17.45
CA GLU A 849 45.71 31.55 16.56
C GLU A 849 44.21 31.84 16.44
N ILE A 850 43.36 30.82 16.26
CA ILE A 850 41.90 31.01 16.15
C ILE A 850 41.27 31.40 17.50
N MET A 851 41.91 31.16 18.63
CA MET A 851 41.36 31.48 19.96
C MET A 851 41.41 32.96 20.34
N LYS A 852 42.20 33.77 19.63
CA LYS A 852 42.38 35.20 19.93
C LYS A 852 41.06 35.98 19.78
N ASP A 853 40.83 36.91 20.72
CA ASP A 853 39.72 37.89 20.71
C ASP A 853 38.30 37.30 20.61
N ARG A 854 38.10 36.07 21.11
CA ARG A 854 36.82 35.33 21.04
C ARG A 854 36.44 34.73 22.38
N THR A 855 35.15 34.45 22.58
CA THR A 855 34.69 33.60 23.69
C THR A 855 34.92 32.15 23.30
N VAL A 856 35.76 31.42 24.03
CA VAL A 856 36.17 30.05 23.65
C VAL A 856 35.72 29.05 24.69
N ILE A 857 35.12 27.95 24.22
CA ILE A 857 34.94 26.73 25.01
C ILE A 857 35.77 25.63 24.38
N VAL A 858 36.65 25.02 25.18
CA VAL A 858 37.48 23.90 24.73
C VAL A 858 37.28 22.69 25.62
N ILE A 859 36.96 21.55 25.02
CA ILE A 859 37.04 20.26 25.70
C ILE A 859 38.50 19.81 25.63
N ALA A 860 39.17 19.85 26.77
CA ALA A 860 40.60 19.62 26.85
C ALA A 860 40.89 18.26 27.49
N HIS A 861 41.64 17.42 26.77
CA HIS A 861 42.28 16.22 27.32
C HIS A 861 43.78 16.45 27.59
N ARG A 862 44.39 17.52 27.06
CA ARG A 862 45.82 17.85 27.21
C ARG A 862 46.02 18.96 28.24
N LEU A 863 46.96 18.78 29.17
CA LEU A 863 47.26 19.75 30.23
C LEU A 863 47.61 21.14 29.69
N SER A 864 48.34 21.23 28.56
CA SER A 864 48.77 22.51 27.99
C SER A 864 47.63 23.44 27.59
N THR A 865 46.51 22.89 27.12
CA THR A 865 45.33 23.67 26.75
C THR A 865 44.55 24.14 27.98
N VAL A 866 44.60 23.35 29.06
CA VAL A 866 43.95 23.69 30.34
C VAL A 866 44.71 24.77 31.09
N ILE A 867 46.05 24.75 31.06
CA ILE A 867 46.90 25.76 31.73
C ILE A 867 46.61 27.17 31.22
N ASN A 868 46.38 27.31 29.91
CA ASN A 868 46.15 28.61 29.27
C ASN A 868 44.69 29.10 29.39
N ALA A 869 43.78 28.30 29.95
CA ALA A 869 42.39 28.68 30.11
C ALA A 869 42.20 29.66 31.28
N ASN A 870 41.32 30.64 31.11
CA ASN A 870 40.94 31.55 32.19
C ASN A 870 40.12 30.83 33.27
N THR A 871 39.24 29.93 32.84
CA THR A 871 38.38 29.15 33.73
C THR A 871 38.46 27.68 33.32
N VAL A 872 38.63 26.80 34.30
CA VAL A 872 38.59 25.36 34.15
C VAL A 872 37.34 24.86 34.86
N VAL A 873 36.53 24.05 34.17
CA VAL A 873 35.26 23.51 34.64
C VAL A 873 35.35 21.99 34.61
N VAL A 874 35.25 21.36 35.77
CA VAL A 874 35.26 19.91 35.91
C VAL A 874 33.82 19.40 35.87
N ILE A 875 33.46 18.72 34.78
CA ILE A 875 32.14 18.12 34.60
C ILE A 875 32.21 16.62 34.89
N ASN A 876 31.43 16.16 35.87
CA ASN A 876 31.30 14.75 36.22
C ASN A 876 29.82 14.37 36.35
N GLN A 877 29.43 13.24 35.74
CA GLN A 877 28.07 12.69 35.80
C GLN A 877 26.92 13.70 35.53
N GLY A 878 27.17 14.70 34.69
CA GLY A 878 26.20 15.74 34.32
C GLY A 878 26.15 16.97 35.21
N LYS A 879 27.07 17.09 36.19
CA LYS A 879 27.18 18.23 37.11
C LYS A 879 28.57 18.85 37.07
N ILE A 880 28.65 20.12 37.45
CA ILE A 880 29.93 20.81 37.68
C ILE A 880 30.34 20.54 39.12
N GLU A 881 31.45 19.82 39.30
CA GLU A 881 31.98 19.47 40.63
C GLU A 881 33.02 20.51 41.10
N GLU A 882 33.80 21.06 40.16
CA GLU A 882 34.81 22.07 40.46
C GLU A 882 34.87 23.11 39.34
N MET A 883 35.12 24.38 39.70
CA MET A 883 35.28 25.48 38.76
C MET A 883 36.27 26.50 39.33
N GLY A 884 37.27 26.90 38.54
CA GLY A 884 38.29 27.86 38.97
C GLY A 884 39.44 27.95 37.98
N THR A 885 40.50 28.67 38.32
CA THR A 885 41.73 28.68 37.50
C THR A 885 42.52 27.38 37.65
N HIS A 886 43.42 27.07 36.70
CA HIS A 886 44.31 25.91 36.79
C HIS A 886 45.04 25.82 38.15
N LYS A 887 45.55 26.95 38.65
CA LYS A 887 46.29 27.02 39.93
C LYS A 887 45.38 26.78 41.14
N GLU A 888 44.18 27.34 41.12
CA GLU A 888 43.19 27.16 42.20
C GLU A 888 42.78 25.70 42.33
N LEU A 889 42.46 25.05 41.21
CA LEU A 889 42.03 23.65 41.20
C LEU A 889 43.16 22.68 41.51
N LEU A 890 44.42 23.01 41.15
CA LEU A 890 45.58 22.16 41.47
C LEU A 890 45.90 22.13 42.97
N ASN A 891 45.61 23.23 43.69
CA ASN A 891 45.79 23.31 45.15
C ASN A 891 44.77 22.44 45.93
N ASN A 892 43.66 22.05 45.29
CA ASN A 892 42.69 21.14 45.89
C ASN A 892 43.14 19.68 45.74
N THR A 893 43.93 19.17 46.69
CA THR A 893 44.53 17.82 46.62
C THR A 893 43.51 16.69 46.56
N ASP A 894 42.30 16.90 47.06
CA ASP A 894 41.20 15.92 47.06
C ASP A 894 40.27 16.08 45.83
N GLY A 895 40.54 17.06 44.96
CA GLY A 895 39.75 17.35 43.77
C GLY A 895 39.88 16.30 42.67
N ILE A 896 38.83 16.16 41.86
CA ILE A 896 38.85 15.38 40.61
C ILE A 896 39.88 15.98 39.66
N TYR A 897 40.00 17.32 39.61
CA TYR A 897 40.97 17.98 38.75
C TYR A 897 42.42 17.60 39.08
N HIS A 898 42.81 17.72 40.36
CA HIS A 898 44.16 17.36 40.82
C HIS A 898 44.50 15.91 40.45
N ASN A 899 43.54 14.99 40.63
CA ASN A 899 43.70 13.59 40.26
C ASN A 899 43.85 13.37 38.74
N LEU A 900 43.11 14.11 37.91
CA LEU A 900 43.25 14.06 36.45
C LEU A 900 44.64 14.54 36.00
N VAL A 901 45.12 15.67 36.56
CA VAL A 901 46.44 16.22 36.25
C VAL A 901 47.55 15.26 36.67
N LYS A 902 47.46 14.69 37.88
CA LYS A 902 48.44 13.72 38.39
C LYS A 902 48.54 12.49 37.50
N ARG A 903 47.41 11.96 37.03
CA ARG A 903 47.40 10.82 36.08
C ARG A 903 48.05 11.16 34.74
N GLN A 904 47.89 12.39 34.29
CA GLN A 904 48.45 12.83 33.02
C GLN A 904 49.96 13.08 33.10
N LEU A 905 50.44 13.68 34.19
CA LEU A 905 51.87 13.83 34.46
C LEU A 905 52.55 12.46 34.57
N SER A 906 51.91 11.47 35.18
CA SER A 906 52.44 10.10 35.23
C SER A 906 52.42 9.33 33.91
N SER A 907 51.78 9.85 32.86
CA SER A 907 51.76 9.24 31.52
C SER A 907 52.66 9.92 30.50
N ASP A 908 53.07 11.17 30.76
CA ASP A 908 54.01 11.91 29.93
C ASP A 908 55.49 11.66 30.36
N ASP A 909 55.71 11.15 31.59
CA ASP A 909 56.96 10.50 32.04
C ASP A 909 57.00 9.02 31.60
#